data_AF-A0A3D1MY97-F1
#
_entry.id   AF-A0A3D1MY97-F1
#
_cell.length_a   1.000
_cell.length_b   1.000
_cell.length_c   1.000
_cell.angle_alpha   90.00
_cell.angle_beta   90.00
_cell.angle_gamma   90.00
#
_symmetry.space_group_name_H-M   'P 1'
#
loop_
_entity.id
_entity.type
_entity.pdbx_description
1 polymer ?
#
loop_
_entity_poly.entity_id
_entity_poly.type
_entity_poly.pdbx_seq_one_letter_code
_entity_poly.pdbx_strand_id
1 'polypeptide(L)'
;MNIKKRTSKEWKGIIEDWKQNSLSQKEYCKKMNLNLYTFRDWKRKISPSSSKRRTSKEWKGIIEDWTNSSLTPKEYCKRHGLKVLSFNPWKRKLYPFATKREDIKEKWDAIVKDWEGSGLNIRVYCKKKGLELPIFIYWKNKYSSLSDREHFPKEKWEFFIVDWKSSGLNREEYCMQNGLILSIFCEWEKRIDLSSYEERLLPTQKKWEEIIRDWEHSSLTPKEYCKETNLNLYTFRSWKRKISPSSSRKRRTLKKWEEIIRDWEHSSLNPKEYCKEMNLNWYTFNNWKRKISPSSSKGRTSKEWEAIIEDWKHSTLSLTEYCRTMGLNFPTFSSWKIKYYPSSAEERHILAQKKWENIIEGWKNSGLSSKEYCRQMDLKVSTFYNWKIKIYPTKNEERLLPTKKKWKGIIEDWQRSDLNQNEYCRRKGFKPSTFANWKRKLYPSSTYFSDKRPDLKKKWKAIVEDWSASGLSKNEYCNKKKIKYPTFNCWIRKFYPFATEREDLKEKWKDIIEDWKQSGLSREEYCQKKEITFSSFRRWTRKIYPASQRKLDIKKKWEAIIEDWKRSGLSQNEYCREKEITHSAFSRWKGALCPSSAKKHTLEEWEAIIEDWKQSSLSREEYCQKKEISFSSFRHWIPKIYPASQRKLDIKKTWEAIIEDWKQSGLSQNEYCREKEITHSAFCRWKKRLLLLRT
;
A
#
# COMPACT_ATOMS: atom_id res chain seq x y z
N MET A 1 24.32 -19.56 -44.68
CA MET A 1 23.61 -20.79 -44.22
C MET A 1 22.17 -20.44 -43.88
N ASN A 2 21.23 -20.95 -44.65
CA ASN A 2 19.81 -20.63 -44.58
C ASN A 2 19.16 -21.38 -43.40
N ILE A 3 18.97 -20.73 -42.25
CA ILE A 3 18.28 -21.36 -41.11
C ILE A 3 16.81 -21.46 -41.48
N LYS A 4 16.40 -22.65 -41.94
CA LYS A 4 15.01 -23.00 -42.25
C LYS A 4 14.14 -22.61 -41.05
N LYS A 5 13.18 -21.69 -41.26
CA LYS A 5 12.27 -21.24 -40.19
C LYS A 5 11.41 -22.42 -39.76
N ARG A 6 11.61 -22.88 -38.52
CA ARG A 6 10.83 -23.97 -37.94
C ARG A 6 9.35 -23.63 -37.87
N THR A 7 8.49 -24.59 -38.20
CA THR A 7 7.03 -24.47 -38.22
C THR A 7 6.42 -24.49 -36.82
N SER A 8 5.16 -24.07 -36.69
CA SER A 8 4.42 -24.12 -35.41
C SER A 8 4.32 -25.54 -34.84
N LYS A 9 4.19 -26.56 -35.69
CA LYS A 9 4.13 -27.98 -35.30
C LYS A 9 5.47 -28.46 -34.73
N GLU A 10 6.57 -28.05 -35.35
CA GLU A 10 7.93 -28.36 -34.87
C GLU A 10 8.22 -27.68 -33.52
N TRP A 11 7.80 -26.42 -33.33
CA TRP A 11 7.94 -25.74 -32.05
C TRP A 11 7.10 -26.39 -30.93
N LYS A 12 5.92 -26.94 -31.24
CA LYS A 12 5.14 -27.73 -30.27
C LYS A 12 5.91 -28.97 -29.82
N GLY A 13 6.47 -29.73 -30.76
CA GLY A 13 7.31 -30.89 -30.45
C GLY A 13 8.52 -30.53 -29.57
N ILE A 14 9.23 -29.45 -29.92
CA ILE A 14 10.40 -28.96 -29.16
C ILE A 14 10.04 -28.54 -27.73
N ILE A 15 8.83 -28.00 -27.50
CA ILE A 15 8.36 -27.58 -26.18
C ILE A 15 7.91 -28.78 -25.33
N GLU A 16 7.29 -29.79 -25.92
CA GLU A 16 6.96 -31.03 -25.19
C GLU A 16 8.21 -31.84 -24.86
N ASP A 17 9.15 -31.95 -25.80
CA ASP A 17 10.45 -32.57 -25.54
C ASP A 17 11.18 -31.84 -24.39
N TRP A 18 11.16 -30.49 -24.36
CA TRP A 18 11.70 -29.74 -23.22
C TRP A 18 10.99 -30.04 -21.89
N LYS A 19 9.66 -30.26 -21.87
CA LYS A 19 8.93 -30.55 -20.63
C LYS A 19 9.26 -31.94 -20.08
N GLN A 20 9.56 -32.89 -20.95
CA GLN A 20 9.96 -34.25 -20.57
C GLN A 20 11.43 -34.30 -20.13
N ASN A 21 12.27 -33.43 -20.68
CA ASN A 21 13.65 -33.27 -20.24
C ASN A 21 13.70 -32.46 -18.93
N SER A 22 14.29 -33.00 -17.86
CA SER A 22 14.48 -32.31 -16.57
C SER A 22 15.50 -31.14 -16.61
N LEU A 23 15.81 -30.60 -17.79
CA LEU A 23 16.79 -29.54 -18.03
C LEU A 23 16.17 -28.15 -17.87
N SER A 24 16.95 -27.19 -17.36
CA SER A 24 16.52 -25.79 -17.37
C SER A 24 16.38 -25.27 -18.80
N GLN A 25 15.55 -24.24 -19.00
CA GLN A 25 15.33 -23.66 -20.35
C GLN A 25 16.63 -23.22 -21.01
N LYS A 26 17.58 -22.71 -20.22
CA LYS A 26 18.87 -22.22 -20.71
C LYS A 26 19.76 -23.40 -21.16
N GLU A 27 19.79 -24.47 -20.39
CA GLU A 27 20.56 -25.68 -20.70
C GLU A 27 19.96 -26.43 -21.89
N TYR A 28 18.64 -26.57 -21.94
CA TYR A 28 17.96 -27.19 -23.07
C TYR A 28 18.15 -26.40 -24.37
N CYS A 29 18.03 -25.07 -24.33
CA CYS A 29 18.30 -24.24 -25.50
C CYS A 29 19.77 -24.33 -25.96
N LYS A 30 20.71 -24.48 -25.03
CA LYS A 30 22.13 -24.70 -25.37
C LYS A 30 22.35 -26.09 -26.01
N LYS A 31 21.74 -27.13 -25.45
CA LYS A 31 21.80 -28.52 -25.97
C LYS A 31 21.22 -28.63 -27.38
N MET A 32 20.07 -27.99 -27.62
CA MET A 32 19.34 -28.08 -28.90
C MET A 32 19.74 -26.98 -29.90
N ASN A 33 20.79 -26.20 -29.60
CA ASN A 33 21.25 -25.04 -30.37
C ASN A 33 20.09 -24.10 -30.77
N LEU A 34 19.25 -23.75 -29.78
CA LEU A 34 18.09 -22.89 -29.93
C LEU A 34 18.38 -21.51 -29.34
N ASN A 35 17.88 -20.48 -30.03
CA ASN A 35 17.88 -19.15 -29.46
C ASN A 35 16.86 -19.07 -28.30
N LEU A 36 17.35 -18.76 -27.10
CA LEU A 36 16.55 -18.69 -25.87
C LEU A 36 15.38 -17.70 -25.98
N TYR A 37 15.55 -16.59 -26.71
CA TYR A 37 14.50 -15.59 -26.91
C TYR A 37 13.38 -16.15 -27.79
N THR A 38 13.74 -16.78 -28.91
CA THR A 38 12.79 -17.42 -29.84
C THR A 38 12.03 -18.55 -29.16
N PHE A 39 12.72 -19.39 -28.38
CA PHE A 39 12.11 -20.45 -27.57
C PHE A 39 11.10 -19.90 -26.56
N ARG A 40 11.45 -18.81 -25.83
CA ARG A 40 10.53 -18.16 -24.88
C ARG A 40 9.29 -17.57 -25.55
N ASP A 41 9.46 -16.97 -26.72
CA ASP A 41 8.35 -16.36 -27.46
C ASP A 41 7.38 -17.43 -27.98
N TRP A 42 7.91 -18.52 -28.56
CA TRP A 42 7.10 -19.66 -29.00
C TRP A 42 6.45 -20.41 -27.83
N LYS A 43 7.15 -20.57 -26.72
CA LYS A 43 6.56 -21.11 -25.48
C LYS A 43 5.39 -20.27 -25.01
N ARG A 44 5.48 -18.94 -25.10
CA ARG A 44 4.38 -18.02 -24.76
C ARG A 44 3.20 -18.12 -25.74
N LYS A 45 3.47 -18.38 -27.03
CA LYS A 45 2.46 -18.54 -28.07
C LYS A 45 1.75 -19.90 -28.03
N ILE A 46 2.48 -20.97 -27.69
CA ILE A 46 1.98 -22.35 -27.68
C ILE A 46 1.37 -22.72 -26.31
N SER A 47 1.91 -22.20 -25.20
CA SER A 47 1.27 -22.38 -23.90
C SER A 47 0.09 -21.41 -23.80
N PRO A 48 -1.15 -21.87 -23.58
CA PRO A 48 -2.28 -20.98 -23.39
C PRO A 48 -1.95 -20.01 -22.25
N SER A 49 -2.25 -18.73 -22.47
CA SER A 49 -1.83 -17.64 -21.61
C SER A 49 -2.15 -17.96 -20.14
N SER A 50 -1.15 -17.79 -19.28
CA SER A 50 -1.31 -17.81 -17.82
C SER A 50 -2.14 -16.63 -17.29
N SER A 51 -3.01 -16.06 -18.12
CA SER A 51 -3.96 -14.99 -17.78
C SER A 51 -5.42 -15.47 -17.75
N LYS A 52 -5.72 -16.73 -18.07
CA LYS A 52 -6.98 -17.33 -17.61
C LYS A 52 -6.83 -17.64 -16.13
N ARG A 53 -7.65 -16.97 -15.29
CA ARG A 53 -7.85 -17.36 -13.90
C ARG A 53 -8.31 -18.82 -13.93
N ARG A 54 -7.52 -19.72 -13.34
CA ARG A 54 -7.95 -21.10 -13.11
C ARG A 54 -9.31 -21.10 -12.44
N THR A 55 -10.23 -21.90 -12.96
CA THR A 55 -11.59 -22.02 -12.45
C THR A 55 -11.59 -22.73 -11.10
N SER A 56 -12.71 -22.63 -10.38
CA SER A 56 -12.87 -23.32 -9.10
C SER A 56 -12.73 -24.85 -9.22
N LYS A 57 -13.18 -25.42 -10.34
CA LYS A 57 -13.08 -26.85 -10.64
C LYS A 57 -11.64 -27.30 -10.88
N GLU A 58 -10.87 -26.50 -11.61
CA GLU A 58 -9.44 -26.75 -11.84
C GLU A 58 -8.62 -26.63 -10.55
N TRP A 59 -8.93 -25.66 -9.68
CA TRP A 59 -8.29 -25.56 -8.38
C TRP A 59 -8.64 -26.73 -7.45
N LYS A 60 -9.84 -27.28 -7.55
CA LYS A 60 -10.26 -28.46 -6.77
C LYS A 60 -9.40 -29.68 -7.11
N GLY A 61 -9.26 -30.00 -8.40
CA GLY A 61 -8.40 -31.10 -8.84
C GLY A 61 -6.93 -30.92 -8.45
N ILE A 62 -6.40 -29.70 -8.52
CA ILE A 62 -5.01 -29.40 -8.10
C ILE A 62 -4.81 -29.61 -6.59
N ILE A 63 -5.83 -29.35 -5.77
CA ILE A 63 -5.77 -29.53 -4.31
C ILE A 63 -5.93 -31.00 -3.94
N GLU A 64 -6.80 -31.75 -4.62
CA GLU A 64 -6.97 -33.19 -4.45
C GLU A 64 -5.69 -33.96 -4.82
N ASP A 65 -5.07 -33.60 -5.95
CA ASP A 65 -3.78 -34.15 -6.38
C ASP A 65 -2.66 -33.82 -5.36
N TRP A 66 -2.65 -32.59 -4.83
CA TRP A 66 -1.73 -32.22 -3.75
C TRP A 66 -1.93 -33.08 -2.49
N THR A 67 -3.18 -33.29 -2.05
CA THR A 67 -3.47 -34.10 -0.85
C THR A 67 -3.00 -35.54 -0.97
N ASN A 68 -2.93 -36.07 -2.19
CA ASN A 68 -2.45 -37.43 -2.45
C ASN A 68 -0.93 -37.52 -2.67
N SER A 69 -0.25 -36.39 -2.85
CA SER A 69 1.16 -36.36 -3.24
C SER A 69 2.17 -36.47 -2.09
N SER A 70 1.73 -36.42 -0.82
CA SER A 70 2.58 -36.34 0.39
C SER A 70 3.58 -35.17 0.42
N LEU A 71 3.56 -34.27 -0.58
CA LEU A 71 4.49 -33.15 -0.71
C LEU A 71 4.04 -31.94 0.11
N THR A 72 5.00 -31.14 0.57
CA THR A 72 4.65 -29.86 1.18
C THR A 72 4.03 -28.91 0.14
N PRO A 73 3.14 -27.97 0.52
CA PRO A 73 2.56 -27.01 -0.41
C PRO A 73 3.60 -26.23 -1.23
N LYS A 74 4.77 -25.97 -0.65
CA LYS A 74 5.87 -25.24 -1.29
C LYS A 74 6.54 -26.09 -2.38
N GLU A 75 6.81 -27.36 -2.09
CA GLU A 75 7.42 -28.30 -3.04
C GLU A 75 6.46 -28.65 -4.17
N TYR A 76 5.19 -28.92 -3.85
CA TYR A 76 4.15 -29.16 -4.83
C TYR A 76 3.97 -27.95 -5.76
N CYS A 77 3.89 -26.73 -5.20
CA CYS A 77 3.82 -25.52 -6.03
C CYS A 77 5.04 -25.34 -6.94
N LYS A 78 6.25 -25.63 -6.44
CA LYS A 78 7.49 -25.54 -7.23
C LYS A 78 7.50 -26.54 -8.39
N ARG A 79 7.06 -27.77 -8.14
CA ARG A 79 7.02 -28.86 -9.13
C ARG A 79 5.97 -28.62 -10.22
N HIS A 80 4.82 -28.06 -9.86
CA HIS A 80 3.70 -27.82 -10.79
C HIS A 80 3.65 -26.38 -11.35
N GLY A 81 4.70 -25.58 -11.13
CA GLY A 81 4.77 -24.20 -11.64
C GLY A 81 3.68 -23.27 -11.09
N LEU A 82 3.19 -23.56 -9.88
CA LEU A 82 2.17 -22.78 -9.18
C LEU A 82 2.83 -21.73 -8.29
N LYS A 83 2.17 -20.57 -8.15
CA LYS A 83 2.54 -19.59 -7.13
C LYS A 83 1.92 -19.99 -5.81
N VAL A 84 2.74 -20.17 -4.77
CA VAL A 84 2.27 -20.47 -3.39
C VAL A 84 1.23 -19.45 -2.90
N LEU A 85 1.41 -18.17 -3.28
CA LEU A 85 0.47 -17.09 -2.96
C LEU A 85 -0.91 -17.24 -3.61
N SER A 86 -1.00 -17.97 -4.74
CA SER A 86 -2.28 -18.28 -5.39
C SER A 86 -2.86 -19.60 -4.89
N PHE A 87 -2.00 -20.57 -4.54
CA PHE A 87 -2.42 -21.88 -4.02
C PHE A 87 -3.04 -21.77 -2.62
N ASN A 88 -2.41 -21.03 -1.70
CA ASN A 88 -2.86 -20.96 -0.30
C ASN A 88 -4.28 -20.40 -0.10
N PRO A 89 -4.72 -19.34 -0.80
CA PRO A 89 -6.10 -18.86 -0.72
C PRO A 89 -7.12 -19.88 -1.24
N TRP A 90 -6.81 -20.58 -2.33
CA TRP A 90 -7.70 -21.60 -2.89
C TRP A 90 -7.74 -22.87 -2.04
N LYS A 91 -6.61 -23.27 -1.45
CA LYS A 91 -6.56 -24.30 -0.40
C LYS A 91 -7.51 -23.97 0.75
N ARG A 92 -7.46 -22.73 1.27
CA ARG A 92 -8.37 -22.29 2.34
C ARG A 92 -9.84 -22.20 1.91
N LYS A 93 -10.09 -21.91 0.64
CA LYS A 93 -11.43 -21.69 0.09
C LYS A 93 -12.15 -22.99 -0.30
N LEU A 94 -11.43 -23.94 -0.88
CA LEU A 94 -11.98 -25.23 -1.35
C LEU A 94 -11.87 -26.34 -0.30
N TYR A 95 -10.98 -26.15 0.66
CA TYR A 95 -10.90 -26.93 1.90
C TYR A 95 -11.01 -25.98 3.10
N PRO A 96 -12.20 -25.39 3.37
CA PRO A 96 -12.45 -24.77 4.66
C PRO A 96 -12.35 -25.84 5.74
N PHE A 97 -11.71 -25.50 6.86
CA PHE A 97 -11.35 -26.37 7.99
C PHE A 97 -12.54 -26.96 8.80
N ALA A 98 -13.62 -27.46 8.17
CA ALA A 98 -14.89 -27.67 8.87
C ALA A 98 -15.61 -29.04 8.73
N THR A 99 -15.10 -30.07 8.02
CA THR A 99 -15.87 -31.33 7.87
C THR A 99 -15.10 -32.65 8.04
N LYS A 100 -13.93 -32.65 8.69
CA LYS A 100 -13.24 -33.90 9.10
C LYS A 100 -12.58 -33.80 10.48
N ARG A 101 -13.13 -32.97 11.37
CA ARG A 101 -12.53 -32.77 12.71
C ARG A 101 -13.09 -33.77 13.73
N GLU A 102 -14.36 -34.16 13.62
CA GLU A 102 -14.94 -35.25 14.42
C GLU A 102 -14.37 -36.63 14.01
N ASP A 103 -14.45 -37.04 12.73
CA ASP A 103 -13.99 -38.38 12.29
C ASP A 103 -12.51 -38.68 12.58
N ILE A 104 -11.63 -37.67 12.43
CA ILE A 104 -10.20 -37.83 12.71
C ILE A 104 -9.97 -37.88 14.23
N LYS A 105 -10.75 -37.14 15.01
CA LYS A 105 -10.67 -37.17 16.47
C LYS A 105 -11.11 -38.53 17.00
N GLU A 106 -12.27 -39.04 16.60
CA GLU A 106 -12.75 -40.36 17.02
C GLU A 106 -11.77 -41.48 16.66
N LYS A 107 -11.20 -41.42 15.46
CA LYS A 107 -10.19 -42.39 15.02
C LYS A 107 -8.92 -42.36 15.88
N TRP A 108 -8.42 -41.18 16.23
CA TRP A 108 -7.20 -41.08 17.05
C TRP A 108 -7.48 -41.34 18.54
N ASP A 109 -8.66 -40.97 19.06
CA ASP A 109 -9.06 -41.28 20.43
C ASP A 109 -9.18 -42.81 20.64
N ALA A 110 -9.69 -43.55 19.65
CA ALA A 110 -9.73 -45.02 19.68
C ALA A 110 -8.32 -45.65 19.68
N ILE A 111 -7.39 -45.11 18.88
CA ILE A 111 -6.00 -45.60 18.80
C ILE A 111 -5.24 -45.29 20.11
N VAL A 112 -5.50 -44.14 20.75
CA VAL A 112 -4.88 -43.80 22.04
C VAL A 112 -5.41 -44.69 23.16
N LYS A 113 -6.72 -44.98 23.20
CA LYS A 113 -7.31 -45.93 24.16
C LYS A 113 -6.81 -47.37 23.97
N ASP A 114 -6.66 -47.82 22.71
CA ASP A 114 -6.08 -49.15 22.39
C ASP A 114 -4.62 -49.23 22.85
N TRP A 115 -3.84 -48.15 22.73
CA TRP A 115 -2.49 -48.08 23.30
C TRP A 115 -2.50 -48.15 24.83
N GLU A 116 -3.32 -47.33 25.50
CA GLU A 116 -3.42 -47.29 26.96
C GLU A 116 -3.82 -48.65 27.55
N GLY A 117 -4.75 -49.37 26.91
CA GLY A 117 -5.14 -50.72 27.30
C GLY A 117 -4.13 -51.81 26.96
N SER A 118 -3.19 -51.57 26.02
CA SER A 118 -2.20 -52.56 25.61
C SER A 118 -1.02 -52.72 26.57
N GLY A 119 -0.77 -51.74 27.46
CA GLY A 119 0.40 -51.71 28.35
C GLY A 119 1.76 -51.66 27.63
N LEU A 120 1.77 -51.56 26.30
CA LEU A 120 3.00 -51.57 25.50
C LEU A 120 3.70 -50.20 25.52
N ASN A 121 5.02 -50.23 25.50
CA ASN A 121 5.81 -49.01 25.28
C ASN A 121 5.40 -48.36 23.93
N ILE A 122 5.24 -47.03 23.91
CA ILE A 122 4.75 -46.27 22.74
C ILE A 122 5.52 -46.62 21.46
N ARG A 123 6.86 -46.79 21.54
CA ARG A 123 7.67 -47.15 20.37
C ARG A 123 7.33 -48.55 19.85
N VAL A 124 7.11 -49.51 20.75
CA VAL A 124 6.74 -50.89 20.41
C VAL A 124 5.34 -50.94 19.83
N TYR A 125 4.39 -50.20 20.43
CA TYR A 125 3.02 -50.10 19.94
C TYR A 125 2.97 -49.46 18.54
N CYS A 126 3.66 -48.32 18.33
CA CYS A 126 3.71 -47.64 17.03
C CYS A 126 4.32 -48.54 15.95
N LYS A 127 5.41 -49.26 16.27
CA LYS A 127 6.04 -50.22 15.35
C LYS A 127 5.10 -51.38 15.00
N LYS A 128 4.36 -51.91 15.98
CA LYS A 128 3.40 -53.01 15.81
C LYS A 128 2.17 -52.60 14.98
N LYS A 129 1.73 -51.35 15.09
CA LYS A 129 0.55 -50.81 14.38
C LYS A 129 0.89 -50.04 13.10
N GLY A 130 2.17 -49.99 12.69
CA GLY A 130 2.61 -49.26 11.50
C GLY A 130 2.41 -47.74 11.59
N LEU A 131 2.44 -47.17 12.80
CA LEU A 131 2.24 -45.75 13.03
C LEU A 131 3.59 -45.02 13.14
N GLU A 132 3.68 -43.84 12.53
CA GLU A 132 4.85 -42.98 12.72
C GLU A 132 4.85 -42.36 14.12
N LEU A 133 5.92 -42.60 14.88
CA LEU A 133 6.09 -42.16 16.26
C LEU A 133 5.84 -40.65 16.46
N PRO A 134 6.36 -39.73 15.62
CA PRO A 134 6.11 -38.29 15.78
C PRO A 134 4.64 -37.92 15.60
N ILE A 135 3.93 -38.63 14.71
CA ILE A 135 2.51 -38.38 14.41
C ILE A 135 1.66 -38.87 15.59
N PHE A 136 1.91 -40.07 16.11
CA PHE A 136 1.21 -40.59 17.28
C PHE A 136 1.40 -39.70 18.51
N ILE A 137 2.64 -39.25 18.80
CA ILE A 137 2.93 -38.34 19.91
C ILE A 137 2.21 -36.99 19.75
N TYR A 138 2.18 -36.43 18.53
CA TYR A 138 1.48 -35.18 18.25
C TYR A 138 -0.03 -35.30 18.54
N TRP A 139 -0.67 -36.37 18.08
CA TRP A 139 -2.12 -36.57 18.28
C TRP A 139 -2.44 -36.93 19.74
N LYS A 140 -1.66 -37.79 20.39
CA LYS A 140 -1.74 -38.03 21.84
C LYS A 140 -1.68 -36.71 22.61
N ASN A 141 -0.71 -35.85 22.29
CA ASN A 141 -0.53 -34.58 22.99
C ASN A 141 -1.60 -33.53 22.73
N LYS A 142 -2.31 -33.65 21.62
CA LYS A 142 -3.33 -32.70 21.20
C LYS A 142 -4.73 -33.06 21.68
N TYR A 143 -4.97 -34.34 22.01
CA TYR A 143 -6.31 -34.85 22.33
C TYR A 143 -6.43 -35.61 23.66
N SER A 144 -5.33 -35.99 24.33
CA SER A 144 -5.40 -36.27 25.77
C SER A 144 -5.93 -35.02 26.48
N SER A 145 -7.03 -35.17 27.23
CA SER A 145 -7.78 -34.08 27.85
C SER A 145 -6.86 -33.07 28.54
N LEU A 146 -7.14 -31.80 28.28
CA LEU A 146 -6.55 -30.65 28.97
C LEU A 146 -6.84 -30.63 30.48
N SER A 147 -7.63 -31.57 31.02
CA SER A 147 -7.94 -31.66 32.45
C SER A 147 -6.79 -32.19 33.30
N ASP A 148 -5.93 -33.06 32.74
CA ASP A 148 -4.94 -33.79 33.56
C ASP A 148 -3.52 -33.23 33.41
N ARG A 149 -3.33 -32.22 32.55
CA ARG A 149 -2.01 -31.69 32.17
C ARG A 149 -1.62 -30.38 32.88
N GLU A 150 -2.54 -29.74 33.60
CA GLU A 150 -2.27 -28.48 34.30
C GLU A 150 -2.00 -28.63 35.81
N HIS A 151 -2.03 -29.83 36.39
CA HIS A 151 -1.76 -30.04 37.82
C HIS A 151 -0.83 -31.23 38.08
N PHE A 152 0.44 -31.10 37.69
CA PHE A 152 1.47 -31.77 38.50
C PHE A 152 1.78 -30.85 39.70
N PRO A 153 1.69 -31.36 40.94
CA PRO A 153 2.10 -30.61 42.13
C PRO A 153 3.56 -30.14 41.98
N LYS A 154 3.89 -29.00 42.61
CA LYS A 154 5.23 -28.40 42.54
C LYS A 154 6.32 -29.41 42.92
N GLU A 155 6.03 -30.23 43.92
CA GLU A 155 6.90 -31.28 44.47
C GLU A 155 7.26 -32.33 43.40
N LYS A 156 6.34 -32.61 42.48
CA LYS A 156 6.54 -33.58 41.40
C LYS A 156 7.41 -33.01 40.28
N TRP A 157 7.33 -31.70 40.02
CA TRP A 157 8.27 -31.02 39.12
C TRP A 157 9.66 -30.86 39.72
N GLU A 158 9.75 -30.57 41.03
CA GLU A 158 11.02 -30.56 41.76
C GLU A 158 11.71 -31.92 41.68
N PHE A 159 10.96 -33.02 41.90
CA PHE A 159 11.47 -34.37 41.68
C PHE A 159 12.01 -34.58 40.27
N PHE A 160 11.24 -34.26 39.22
CA PHE A 160 11.71 -34.45 37.84
C PHE A 160 12.95 -33.63 37.48
N ILE A 161 13.12 -32.45 38.08
CA ILE A 161 14.30 -31.60 37.84
C ILE A 161 15.52 -32.11 38.60
N VAL A 162 15.33 -32.61 39.82
CA VAL A 162 16.40 -33.24 40.61
C VAL A 162 16.85 -34.55 39.94
N ASP A 163 15.90 -35.41 39.57
CA ASP A 163 16.15 -36.68 38.89
C ASP A 163 16.82 -36.46 37.53
N TRP A 164 16.40 -35.43 36.78
CA TRP A 164 17.09 -35.02 35.56
C TRP A 164 18.55 -34.63 35.82
N LYS A 165 18.80 -33.77 36.82
CA LYS A 165 20.15 -33.30 37.17
C LYS A 165 21.07 -34.46 37.60
N SER A 166 20.53 -35.53 38.20
CA SER A 166 21.28 -36.74 38.55
C SER A 166 21.39 -37.78 37.43
N SER A 167 20.49 -37.76 36.44
CA SER A 167 20.44 -38.77 35.37
C SER A 167 21.58 -38.68 34.34
N GLY A 168 22.26 -37.53 34.25
CA GLY A 168 23.29 -37.26 33.23
C GLY A 168 22.76 -37.13 31.79
N LEU A 169 21.44 -37.25 31.59
CA LEU A 169 20.79 -37.15 30.28
C LEU A 169 20.60 -35.69 29.86
N ASN A 170 20.64 -35.41 28.56
CA ASN A 170 20.28 -34.07 28.08
C ASN A 170 18.77 -33.82 28.21
N ARG A 171 18.36 -32.54 28.26
CA ARG A 171 16.96 -32.15 28.53
C ARG A 171 15.96 -32.80 27.58
N GLU A 172 16.33 -32.91 26.29
CA GLU A 172 15.47 -33.46 25.25
C GLU A 172 15.31 -34.96 25.43
N GLU A 173 16.41 -35.68 25.71
CA GLU A 173 16.44 -37.11 25.99
C GLU A 173 15.65 -37.47 27.26
N TYR A 174 15.87 -36.73 28.34
CA TYR A 174 15.17 -36.95 29.60
C TYR A 174 13.68 -36.68 29.48
N CYS A 175 13.28 -35.59 28.82
CA CYS A 175 11.87 -35.30 28.57
C CYS A 175 11.22 -36.36 27.64
N MET A 176 11.94 -36.83 26.63
CA MET A 176 11.46 -37.90 25.75
C MET A 176 11.30 -39.24 26.46
N GLN A 177 12.20 -39.59 27.39
CA GLN A 177 12.13 -40.82 28.18
C GLN A 177 10.99 -40.80 29.19
N ASN A 178 10.80 -39.66 29.88
CA ASN A 178 9.79 -39.51 30.94
C ASN A 178 8.43 -38.99 30.42
N GLY A 179 8.26 -38.83 29.11
CA GLY A 179 7.02 -38.35 28.51
C GLY A 179 6.66 -36.90 28.87
N LEU A 180 7.66 -36.10 29.26
CA LEU A 180 7.50 -34.70 29.63
C LEU A 180 7.55 -33.80 28.39
N ILE A 181 6.76 -32.73 28.41
CA ILE A 181 6.79 -31.73 27.35
C ILE A 181 7.98 -30.79 27.60
N LEU A 182 8.95 -30.80 26.70
CA LEU A 182 10.19 -30.01 26.81
C LEU A 182 9.95 -28.54 27.16
N SER A 183 8.95 -27.90 26.53
CA SER A 183 8.63 -26.49 26.80
C SER A 183 8.14 -26.24 28.23
N ILE A 184 7.40 -27.19 28.81
CA ILE A 184 6.87 -27.09 30.17
C ILE A 184 7.96 -27.41 31.18
N PHE A 185 8.77 -28.45 30.92
CA PHE A 185 9.93 -28.80 31.73
C PHE A 185 10.92 -27.63 31.83
N CYS A 186 11.26 -26.99 30.70
CA CYS A 186 12.13 -25.81 30.69
C CYS A 186 11.52 -24.57 31.37
N GLU A 187 10.19 -24.46 31.43
CA GLU A 187 9.53 -23.38 32.16
C GLU A 187 9.61 -23.60 33.67
N TRP A 188 9.39 -24.83 34.13
CA TRP A 188 9.49 -25.21 35.53
C TRP A 188 10.92 -25.25 36.05
N GLU A 189 11.89 -25.68 35.24
CA GLU A 189 13.33 -25.60 35.53
C GLU A 189 13.70 -24.17 35.93
N LYS A 190 13.26 -23.18 35.13
CA LYS A 190 13.50 -21.76 35.42
C LYS A 190 12.80 -21.28 36.68
N ARG A 191 11.56 -21.73 36.93
CA ARG A 191 10.79 -21.34 38.12
C ARG A 191 11.41 -21.88 39.41
N ILE A 192 11.95 -23.11 39.38
CA ILE A 192 12.57 -23.76 40.54
C ILE A 192 14.01 -23.24 40.76
N ASP A 193 14.78 -22.96 39.70
CA ASP A 193 16.08 -22.29 39.85
C ASP A 193 15.94 -20.87 40.43
N LEU A 194 14.88 -20.13 40.06
CA LEU A 194 14.56 -18.81 40.63
C LEU A 194 14.20 -18.87 42.13
N SER A 195 13.53 -19.94 42.57
CA SER A 195 13.19 -20.19 43.98
C SER A 195 14.44 -20.35 44.86
N SER A 196 15.52 -20.93 44.35
CA SER A 196 16.79 -21.07 45.10
C SER A 196 17.66 -19.80 45.09
N TYR A 197 17.33 -18.85 44.20
CA TYR A 197 18.05 -17.59 44.02
C TYR A 197 17.48 -16.47 44.89
N GLU A 198 16.19 -16.54 45.23
CA GLU A 198 15.50 -15.56 46.11
C GLU A 198 16.02 -15.60 47.56
N GLU A 199 16.47 -16.75 48.07
CA GLU A 199 17.04 -16.87 49.43
C GLU A 199 18.43 -16.22 49.60
N ARG A 200 19.19 -15.96 48.52
CA ARG A 200 20.55 -15.37 48.59
C ARG A 200 20.60 -13.85 48.40
N LEU A 201 19.51 -13.18 48.05
CA LEU A 201 19.53 -11.77 47.62
C LEU A 201 19.17 -10.72 48.68
N LEU A 202 18.68 -11.13 49.85
CA LEU A 202 18.23 -10.21 50.91
C LEU A 202 19.30 -9.18 51.37
N PRO A 203 20.61 -9.51 51.45
CA PRO A 203 21.64 -8.51 51.80
C PRO A 203 22.00 -7.54 50.67
N THR A 204 21.74 -7.89 49.41
CA THR A 204 22.20 -7.13 48.23
C THR A 204 21.20 -6.06 47.80
N GLN A 205 19.90 -6.31 48.01
CA GLN A 205 18.83 -5.38 47.68
C GLN A 205 18.84 -4.15 48.60
N LYS A 206 19.14 -4.32 49.89
CA LYS A 206 19.22 -3.23 50.87
C LYS A 206 20.33 -2.22 50.52
N LYS A 207 21.48 -2.73 50.07
CA LYS A 207 22.62 -1.92 49.60
C LYS A 207 22.30 -1.13 48.33
N TRP A 208 21.48 -1.68 47.43
CA TRP A 208 21.01 -0.95 46.25
C TRP A 208 20.01 0.15 46.61
N GLU A 209 19.14 -0.09 47.60
CA GLU A 209 18.15 0.88 48.07
C GLU A 209 18.82 2.09 48.74
N GLU A 210 19.89 1.88 49.50
CA GLU A 210 20.69 2.95 50.11
C GLU A 210 21.37 3.83 49.05
N ILE A 211 22.02 3.22 48.06
CA ILE A 211 22.69 3.95 46.96
C ILE A 211 21.69 4.76 46.11
N ILE A 212 20.49 4.24 45.89
CA ILE A 212 19.45 4.98 45.14
C ILE A 212 18.92 6.14 45.97
N ARG A 213 18.76 5.96 47.29
CA ARG A 213 18.29 7.00 48.19
C ARG A 213 19.31 8.13 48.31
N ASP A 214 20.58 7.79 48.42
CA ASP A 214 21.69 8.75 48.43
C ASP A 214 21.74 9.57 47.12
N TRP A 215 21.59 8.89 45.97
CA TRP A 215 21.43 9.58 44.68
C TRP A 215 20.23 10.54 44.65
N GLU A 216 19.06 10.13 45.15
CA GLU A 216 17.85 10.97 45.17
C GLU A 216 18.02 12.25 46.01
N HIS A 217 18.90 12.25 47.00
CA HIS A 217 19.21 13.42 47.82
C HIS A 217 20.36 14.27 47.25
N SER A 218 21.23 13.67 46.43
CA SER A 218 22.39 14.36 45.84
C SER A 218 22.04 15.42 44.80
N SER A 219 20.81 15.46 44.28
CA SER A 219 20.36 16.34 43.17
C SER A 219 21.13 16.19 41.85
N LEU A 220 22.08 15.26 41.77
CA LEU A 220 22.91 15.00 40.59
C LEU A 220 22.15 14.14 39.58
N THR A 221 22.44 14.28 38.29
CA THR A 221 21.89 13.32 37.31
C THR A 221 22.51 11.93 37.53
N PRO A 222 21.83 10.82 37.16
CA PRO A 222 22.39 9.48 37.32
C PRO A 222 23.77 9.31 36.67
N LYS A 223 24.06 10.08 35.61
CA LYS A 223 25.35 10.04 34.90
C LYS A 223 26.44 10.77 35.70
N GLU A 224 26.12 11.88 36.34
CA GLU A 224 27.04 12.63 37.21
C GLU A 224 27.28 11.89 38.51
N TYR A 225 26.23 11.41 39.18
CA TYR A 225 26.34 10.62 40.40
C TYR A 225 27.18 9.34 40.20
N CYS A 226 26.95 8.61 39.10
CA CYS A 226 27.75 7.42 38.78
C CYS A 226 29.22 7.75 38.48
N LYS A 227 29.50 8.95 37.96
CA LYS A 227 30.86 9.41 37.70
C LYS A 227 31.59 9.78 39.00
N GLU A 228 30.90 10.39 39.95
CA GLU A 228 31.45 10.78 41.26
C GLU A 228 31.62 9.60 42.21
N THR A 229 30.68 8.67 42.22
CA THR A 229 30.70 7.47 43.09
C THR A 229 31.44 6.28 42.48
N ASN A 230 32.04 6.47 41.30
CA ASN A 230 32.72 5.43 40.51
C ASN A 230 31.86 4.17 40.28
N LEU A 231 30.54 4.37 40.13
CA LEU A 231 29.56 3.33 39.87
C LEU A 231 29.33 3.20 38.36
N ASN A 232 29.23 1.97 37.87
CA ASN A 232 28.86 1.76 36.48
C ASN A 232 27.40 2.17 36.26
N LEU A 233 27.19 3.14 35.35
CA LEU A 233 25.86 3.69 35.01
C LEU A 233 24.85 2.61 34.60
N TYR A 234 25.29 1.55 33.91
CA TYR A 234 24.43 0.44 33.53
C TYR A 234 23.97 -0.36 34.75
N THR A 235 24.89 -0.61 35.67
CA THR A 235 24.66 -1.35 36.92
C THR A 235 23.69 -0.59 37.82
N PHE A 236 23.93 0.71 38.04
CA PHE A 236 23.04 1.59 38.79
C PHE A 236 21.61 1.64 38.19
N ARG A 237 21.49 1.77 36.86
CA ARG A 237 20.20 1.73 36.15
C ARG A 237 19.50 0.38 36.22
N SER A 238 20.25 -0.72 36.37
CA SER A 238 19.68 -2.04 36.56
C SER A 238 19.12 -2.19 37.97
N TRP A 239 19.84 -1.72 38.99
CA TRP A 239 19.38 -1.73 40.38
C TRP A 239 18.13 -0.88 40.59
N LYS A 240 18.10 0.33 40.02
CA LYS A 240 16.91 1.19 40.03
C LYS A 240 15.67 0.53 39.43
N ARG A 241 15.84 -0.21 38.33
CA ARG A 241 14.76 -0.97 37.70
C ARG A 241 14.28 -2.15 38.54
N LYS A 242 15.15 -2.76 39.34
CA LYS A 242 14.81 -3.91 40.19
C LYS A 242 14.12 -3.49 41.49
N ILE A 243 14.50 -2.34 42.06
CA ILE A 243 13.91 -1.82 43.31
C ILE A 243 12.55 -1.18 43.10
N SER A 244 12.29 -0.56 41.94
CA SER A 244 10.94 -0.11 41.59
C SER A 244 10.10 -1.34 41.19
N PRO A 245 9.19 -1.85 42.04
CA PRO A 245 8.43 -3.03 41.70
C PRO A 245 7.49 -2.67 40.56
N SER A 246 7.49 -3.52 39.53
CA SER A 246 6.35 -3.76 38.64
C SER A 246 5.32 -2.63 38.62
N SER A 247 5.59 -1.59 37.83
CA SER A 247 4.48 -0.87 37.19
C SER A 247 3.92 -1.80 36.12
N SER A 248 3.17 -2.82 36.56
CA SER A 248 2.05 -3.33 35.79
C SER A 248 1.35 -2.12 35.20
N ARG A 249 1.30 -2.04 33.87
CA ARG A 249 0.76 -0.94 33.03
C ARG A 249 -0.29 -0.08 33.75
N LYS A 250 0.13 0.81 34.65
CA LYS A 250 -0.71 1.89 35.14
C LYS A 250 -0.72 2.85 33.98
N ARG A 251 -1.91 2.99 33.39
CA ARG A 251 -2.22 4.00 32.38
C ARG A 251 -1.69 5.32 32.96
N ARG A 252 -0.61 5.85 32.37
CA ARG A 252 -0.07 7.16 32.77
C ARG A 252 -1.23 8.14 32.83
N THR A 253 -1.35 8.83 33.97
CA THR A 253 -2.41 9.80 34.22
C THR A 253 -2.30 10.96 33.24
N LEU A 254 -3.40 11.71 33.04
CA LEU A 254 -3.44 12.89 32.18
C LEU A 254 -2.33 13.89 32.55
N LYS A 255 -2.21 14.23 33.84
CA LYS A 255 -1.17 15.12 34.38
C LYS A 255 0.26 14.70 34.02
N LYS A 256 0.54 13.40 34.09
CA LYS A 256 1.87 12.86 33.75
C LYS A 256 2.14 12.90 32.25
N TRP A 257 1.12 12.80 31.40
CA TRP A 257 1.28 13.03 29.96
C TRP A 257 1.41 14.51 29.61
N GLU A 258 0.79 15.42 30.36
CA GLU A 258 0.94 16.87 30.20
C GLU A 258 2.38 17.29 30.50
N GLU A 259 2.98 16.76 31.57
CA GLU A 259 4.39 16.96 31.91
C GLU A 259 5.31 16.44 30.80
N ILE A 260 5.07 15.22 30.28
CA ILE A 260 5.87 14.63 29.19
C ILE A 260 5.75 15.44 27.88
N ILE A 261 4.58 15.99 27.58
CA ILE A 261 4.40 16.80 26.37
C ILE A 261 5.08 18.16 26.52
N ARG A 262 5.02 18.77 27.71
CA ARG A 262 5.70 20.02 28.01
C ARG A 262 7.23 19.86 27.95
N ASP A 263 7.74 18.79 28.54
CA ASP A 263 9.15 18.42 28.46
C ASP A 263 9.60 18.20 27.01
N TRP A 264 8.80 17.51 26.21
CA TRP A 264 9.06 17.40 24.76
C TRP A 264 9.09 18.76 24.06
N GLU A 265 8.14 19.66 24.34
CA GLU A 265 8.07 21.00 23.74
C GLU A 265 9.32 21.84 24.04
N HIS A 266 9.96 21.65 25.19
CA HIS A 266 11.22 22.32 25.55
C HIS A 266 12.49 21.58 25.07
N SER A 267 12.41 20.29 24.77
CA SER A 267 13.58 19.47 24.42
C SER A 267 14.19 19.75 23.04
N SER A 268 13.54 20.53 22.17
CA SER A 268 13.93 20.77 20.76
C SER A 268 14.02 19.51 19.87
N LEU A 269 13.75 18.32 20.42
CA LEU A 269 13.84 17.04 19.74
C LEU A 269 12.60 16.75 18.91
N ASN A 270 12.76 16.08 17.77
CA ASN A 270 11.59 15.65 17.02
C ASN A 270 10.83 14.53 17.78
N PRO A 271 9.51 14.37 17.59
CA PRO A 271 8.71 13.42 18.36
C PRO A 271 9.20 11.97 18.32
N LYS A 272 9.89 11.55 17.26
CA LYS A 272 10.41 10.18 17.14
C LYS A 272 11.70 10.01 17.93
N GLU A 273 12.58 11.02 17.89
CA GLU A 273 13.82 11.08 18.67
C GLU A 273 13.51 11.18 20.16
N TYR A 274 12.61 12.10 20.55
CA TYR A 274 12.16 12.22 21.93
C TYR A 274 11.53 10.93 22.46
N CYS A 275 10.67 10.27 21.67
CA CYS A 275 10.10 8.97 22.06
C CYS A 275 11.18 7.88 22.19
N LYS A 276 12.24 7.93 21.39
CA LYS A 276 13.35 6.96 21.46
C LYS A 276 14.21 7.20 22.70
N GLU A 277 14.48 8.45 23.02
CA GLU A 277 15.26 8.88 24.18
C GLU A 277 14.53 8.62 25.51
N MET A 278 13.24 8.95 25.56
CA MET A 278 12.39 8.76 26.72
C MET A 278 11.76 7.35 26.80
N ASN A 279 12.14 6.45 25.89
CA ASN A 279 11.62 5.09 25.76
C ASN A 279 10.07 5.03 25.79
N LEU A 280 9.45 5.90 25.01
CA LEU A 280 8.01 6.04 24.86
C LEU A 280 7.54 5.33 23.58
N ASN A 281 6.40 4.65 23.65
CA ASN A 281 5.75 4.15 22.45
C ASN A 281 5.25 5.34 21.61
N TRP A 282 5.81 5.51 20.42
CA TRP A 282 5.49 6.63 19.51
C TRP A 282 3.99 6.79 19.24
N TYR A 283 3.26 5.68 19.06
CA TYR A 283 1.81 5.74 18.81
C TYR A 283 1.03 6.25 20.04
N THR A 284 1.47 5.87 21.24
CA THR A 284 0.83 6.26 22.49
C THR A 284 1.12 7.74 22.79
N PHE A 285 2.37 8.17 22.64
CA PHE A 285 2.76 9.58 22.74
C PHE A 285 1.98 10.45 21.76
N ASN A 286 1.89 10.05 20.50
CA ASN A 286 1.22 10.84 19.47
C ASN A 286 -0.31 10.88 19.63
N ASN A 287 -0.91 9.88 20.28
CA ASN A 287 -2.33 9.91 20.67
C ASN A 287 -2.58 10.85 21.86
N TRP A 288 -1.71 10.84 22.87
CA TRP A 288 -1.84 11.72 24.03
C TRP A 288 -1.51 13.18 23.70
N LYS A 289 -0.51 13.42 22.85
CA LYS A 289 -0.24 14.73 22.26
C LYS A 289 -1.48 15.33 21.61
N ARG A 290 -2.21 14.52 20.82
CA ARG A 290 -3.48 14.95 20.20
C ARG A 290 -4.61 15.22 21.21
N LYS A 291 -4.58 14.58 22.39
CA LYS A 291 -5.60 14.74 23.43
C LYS A 291 -5.34 15.93 24.35
N ILE A 292 -4.08 16.18 24.67
CA ILE A 292 -3.63 17.21 25.61
C ILE A 292 -3.39 18.56 24.92
N SER A 293 -3.04 18.54 23.64
CA SER A 293 -3.00 19.75 22.81
C SER A 293 -4.23 19.75 21.89
N PRO A 294 -5.38 20.32 22.31
CA PRO A 294 -6.59 20.38 21.46
C PRO A 294 -6.39 21.28 20.24
N SER A 295 -5.23 21.95 20.13
CA SER A 295 -4.88 22.87 19.05
C SER A 295 -4.32 22.19 17.79
N SER A 296 -4.06 20.88 17.78
CA SER A 296 -3.46 20.22 16.60
C SER A 296 -4.42 19.93 15.43
N SER A 297 -5.70 20.31 15.54
CA SER A 297 -6.69 20.26 14.44
C SER A 297 -7.07 21.62 13.86
N LYS A 298 -6.52 22.73 14.36
CA LYS A 298 -6.47 23.98 13.58
C LYS A 298 -5.10 24.05 12.92
N GLY A 299 -5.06 23.88 11.60
CA GLY A 299 -3.90 24.33 10.84
C GLY A 299 -3.63 25.80 11.16
N ARG A 300 -2.36 26.22 11.07
CA ARG A 300 -1.96 27.62 11.25
C ARG A 300 -2.91 28.54 10.49
N THR A 301 -3.34 29.62 11.13
CA THR A 301 -4.27 30.58 10.54
C THR A 301 -3.62 31.31 9.35
N SER A 302 -4.42 31.99 8.52
CA SER A 302 -3.89 32.80 7.39
C SER A 302 -2.86 33.82 7.88
N LYS A 303 -3.17 34.53 8.96
CA LYS A 303 -2.30 35.55 9.56
C LYS A 303 -0.99 34.96 10.11
N GLU A 304 -1.06 33.76 10.70
CA GLU A 304 0.14 33.04 11.17
C GLU A 304 1.02 32.59 9.99
N TRP A 305 0.42 32.13 8.89
CA TRP A 305 1.19 31.82 7.68
C TRP A 305 1.77 33.07 7.02
N GLU A 306 1.06 34.18 7.00
CA GLU A 306 1.54 35.47 6.50
C GLU A 306 2.77 35.94 7.29
N ALA A 307 2.72 35.91 8.62
CA ALA A 307 3.85 36.27 9.47
C ALA A 307 5.07 35.36 9.25
N ILE A 308 4.85 34.04 9.11
CA ILE A 308 5.93 33.07 8.84
C ILE A 308 6.54 33.25 7.44
N ILE A 309 5.74 33.68 6.47
CA ILE A 309 6.23 33.99 5.12
C ILE A 309 7.04 35.29 5.13
N GLU A 310 6.64 36.29 5.93
CA GLU A 310 7.37 37.54 6.08
C GLU A 310 8.71 37.33 6.79
N ASP A 311 8.73 36.57 7.89
CA ASP A 311 9.95 36.18 8.60
C ASP A 311 10.92 35.41 7.68
N TRP A 312 10.39 34.51 6.84
CA TRP A 312 11.20 33.81 5.84
C TRP A 312 11.87 34.75 4.83
N LYS A 313 11.20 35.82 4.40
CA LYS A 313 11.75 36.77 3.43
C LYS A 313 12.98 37.50 3.97
N HIS A 314 12.98 37.79 5.27
CA HIS A 314 14.09 38.45 5.94
C HIS A 314 15.16 37.46 6.41
N SER A 315 14.84 36.17 6.47
CA SER A 315 15.81 35.13 6.78
C SER A 315 16.83 34.93 5.65
N THR A 316 18.11 34.75 5.99
CA THR A 316 19.18 34.38 5.05
C THR A 316 19.19 32.87 4.73
N LEU A 317 18.30 32.11 5.37
CA LEU A 317 18.23 30.65 5.34
C LEU A 317 17.65 30.14 4.02
N SER A 318 18.15 29.00 3.54
CA SER A 318 17.53 28.31 2.41
C SER A 318 16.10 27.89 2.77
N LEU A 319 15.20 27.77 1.79
CA LEU A 319 13.82 27.30 2.05
C LEU A 319 13.79 25.98 2.85
N THR A 320 14.79 25.13 2.64
CA THR A 320 14.88 23.83 3.33
C THR A 320 15.47 23.97 4.73
N GLU A 321 16.49 24.82 4.93
CA GLU A 321 16.99 25.19 6.25
C GLU A 321 15.87 25.84 7.07
N TYR A 322 15.21 26.86 6.53
CA TYR A 322 14.17 27.59 7.22
C TYR A 322 13.02 26.67 7.64
N CYS A 323 12.59 25.76 6.75
CA CYS A 323 11.58 24.76 7.13
C CYS A 323 12.08 23.82 8.25
N ARG A 324 13.37 23.47 8.29
CA ARG A 324 13.93 22.63 9.36
C ARG A 324 14.05 23.41 10.67
N THR A 325 14.60 24.62 10.64
CA THR A 325 14.79 25.50 11.79
C THR A 325 13.46 25.88 12.43
N MET A 326 12.44 26.18 11.62
CA MET A 326 11.10 26.57 12.09
C MET A 326 10.15 25.38 12.28
N GLY A 327 10.62 24.14 12.13
CA GLY A 327 9.80 22.93 12.26
C GLY A 327 8.61 22.87 11.30
N LEU A 328 8.73 23.48 10.13
CA LEU A 328 7.68 23.54 9.10
C LEU A 328 7.73 22.32 8.18
N ASN A 329 6.56 21.80 7.82
CA ASN A 329 6.45 20.80 6.77
C ASN A 329 6.72 21.47 5.41
N PHE A 330 7.83 21.09 4.76
CA PHE A 330 8.28 21.69 3.49
C PHE A 330 7.21 21.68 2.39
N PRO A 331 6.52 20.56 2.09
CA PRO A 331 5.38 20.56 1.16
C PRO A 331 4.28 21.57 1.52
N THR A 332 3.91 21.66 2.79
CA THR A 332 2.85 22.57 3.27
C THR A 332 3.29 24.03 3.15
N PHE A 333 4.49 24.37 3.61
CA PHE A 333 5.02 25.73 3.51
C PHE A 333 5.22 26.16 2.06
N SER A 334 5.72 25.26 1.20
CA SER A 334 5.87 25.54 -0.23
C SER A 334 4.52 25.83 -0.90
N SER A 335 3.45 25.14 -0.49
CA SER A 335 2.10 25.36 -1.05
C SER A 335 1.50 26.69 -0.58
N TRP A 336 1.67 27.03 0.70
CA TRP A 336 1.24 28.32 1.25
C TRP A 336 2.03 29.50 0.68
N LYS A 337 3.35 29.33 0.50
CA LYS A 337 4.19 30.29 -0.21
C LYS A 337 3.68 30.58 -1.63
N ILE A 338 3.30 29.54 -2.38
CA ILE A 338 2.73 29.71 -3.74
C ILE A 338 1.38 30.41 -3.69
N LYS A 339 0.56 30.13 -2.67
CA LYS A 339 -0.79 30.68 -2.52
C LYS A 339 -0.82 32.16 -2.11
N TYR A 340 0.10 32.60 -1.26
CA TYR A 340 0.15 33.98 -0.74
C TYR A 340 1.17 34.86 -1.46
N TYR A 341 2.11 34.25 -2.17
CA TYR A 341 3.13 34.97 -2.92
C TYR A 341 3.37 34.27 -4.27
N PRO A 342 2.54 34.54 -5.28
CA PRO A 342 2.75 34.05 -6.63
C PRO A 342 3.93 34.81 -7.26
N SER A 343 5.16 34.53 -6.81
CA SER A 343 6.34 35.17 -7.39
C SER A 343 6.49 34.70 -8.83
N SER A 344 6.45 35.66 -9.75
CA SER A 344 6.70 35.43 -11.17
C SER A 344 8.06 34.72 -11.32
N ALA A 345 8.24 33.97 -12.41
CA ALA A 345 9.52 33.33 -12.67
C ALA A 345 10.66 34.37 -12.74
N GLU A 346 10.37 35.60 -13.18
CA GLU A 346 11.27 36.76 -13.16
C GLU A 346 11.75 37.13 -11.75
N GLU A 347 10.85 37.31 -10.78
CA GLU A 347 11.25 37.80 -9.45
C GLU A 347 12.07 36.78 -8.67
N ARG A 348 11.76 35.47 -8.82
CA ARG A 348 12.60 34.39 -8.27
C ARG A 348 13.98 34.36 -8.91
N HIS A 349 14.08 34.73 -10.19
CA HIS A 349 15.36 34.85 -10.87
C HIS A 349 16.15 36.05 -10.35
N ILE A 350 15.51 37.22 -10.19
CA ILE A 350 16.12 38.45 -9.67
C ILE A 350 16.66 38.25 -8.24
N LEU A 351 15.88 37.63 -7.35
CA LEU A 351 16.29 37.41 -5.96
C LEU A 351 17.44 36.38 -5.87
N ALA A 352 17.40 35.33 -6.69
CA ALA A 352 18.49 34.36 -6.79
C ALA A 352 19.76 35.01 -7.35
N GLN A 353 19.63 35.90 -8.33
CA GLN A 353 20.73 36.63 -8.92
C GLN A 353 21.41 37.55 -7.89
N LYS A 354 20.66 38.38 -7.17
CA LYS A 354 21.19 39.24 -6.08
C LYS A 354 21.91 38.45 -4.99
N LYS A 355 21.35 37.28 -4.60
CA LYS A 355 22.00 36.40 -3.62
C LYS A 355 23.37 35.91 -4.10
N TRP A 356 23.46 35.47 -5.34
CA TRP A 356 24.72 34.95 -5.89
C TRP A 356 25.72 36.07 -6.21
N GLU A 357 25.27 37.27 -6.56
CA GLU A 357 26.10 38.47 -6.69
C GLU A 357 26.85 38.74 -5.38
N ASN A 358 26.14 38.81 -4.26
CA ASN A 358 26.74 39.03 -2.93
C ASN A 358 27.73 37.92 -2.53
N ILE A 359 27.42 36.65 -2.83
CA ILE A 359 28.32 35.51 -2.55
C ILE A 359 29.61 35.60 -3.38
N ILE A 360 29.52 36.06 -4.63
CA ILE A 360 30.69 36.21 -5.51
C ILE A 360 31.52 37.45 -5.11
N GLU A 361 30.87 38.53 -4.68
CA GLU A 361 31.52 39.70 -4.08
C GLU A 361 32.30 39.32 -2.82
N GLY A 362 31.66 38.58 -1.90
CA GLY A 362 32.29 38.04 -0.70
C GLY A 362 33.47 37.11 -1.01
N TRP A 363 33.38 36.32 -2.08
CA TRP A 363 34.51 35.53 -2.56
C TRP A 363 35.67 36.41 -3.05
N LYS A 364 35.39 37.44 -3.86
CA LYS A 364 36.44 38.36 -4.36
C LYS A 364 37.17 39.04 -3.22
N ASN A 365 36.43 39.51 -2.23
CA ASN A 365 36.99 40.24 -1.09
C ASN A 365 37.72 39.31 -0.11
N SER A 366 37.46 38.00 -0.16
CA SER A 366 38.16 37.02 0.70
C SER A 366 39.58 36.69 0.25
N GLY A 367 39.94 36.94 -1.01
CA GLY A 367 41.24 36.52 -1.59
C GLY A 367 41.44 35.00 -1.71
N LEU A 368 40.47 34.18 -1.29
CA LEU A 368 40.56 32.71 -1.30
C LEU A 368 40.35 32.12 -2.70
N SER A 369 40.86 30.91 -2.94
CA SER A 369 40.50 30.20 -4.18
C SER A 369 39.01 29.83 -4.18
N SER A 370 38.40 29.72 -5.36
CA SER A 370 36.97 29.37 -5.46
C SER A 370 36.63 28.02 -4.81
N LYS A 371 37.59 27.09 -4.71
CA LYS A 371 37.40 25.78 -4.07
C LYS A 371 37.45 25.88 -2.55
N GLU A 372 38.34 26.71 -2.01
CA GLU A 372 38.47 26.95 -0.57
C GLU A 372 37.31 27.77 -0.04
N TYR A 373 36.94 28.84 -0.74
CA TYR A 373 35.78 29.66 -0.37
C TYR A 373 34.49 28.83 -0.36
N CYS A 374 34.29 27.96 -1.34
CA CYS A 374 33.14 27.05 -1.36
C CYS A 374 33.16 26.05 -0.20
N ARG A 375 34.33 25.56 0.25
CA ARG A 375 34.42 24.67 1.40
C ARG A 375 34.11 25.41 2.70
N GLN A 376 34.61 26.63 2.85
CA GLN A 376 34.40 27.45 4.05
C GLN A 376 32.95 27.91 4.20
N MET A 377 32.30 28.26 3.09
CA MET A 377 30.90 28.73 3.07
C MET A 377 29.88 27.60 2.87
N ASP A 378 30.32 26.33 2.92
CA ASP A 378 29.52 25.13 2.63
C ASP A 378 28.70 25.22 1.33
N LEU A 379 29.33 25.74 0.27
CA LEU A 379 28.72 25.89 -1.05
C LEU A 379 29.14 24.73 -1.97
N LYS A 380 28.19 24.26 -2.78
CA LYS A 380 28.51 23.36 -3.89
C LYS A 380 29.34 24.07 -4.94
N VAL A 381 30.59 23.63 -5.08
CA VAL A 381 31.57 24.15 -6.05
C VAL A 381 30.99 24.27 -7.46
N SER A 382 30.24 23.26 -7.94
CA SER A 382 29.61 23.30 -9.26
C SER A 382 28.57 24.41 -9.42
N THR A 383 27.79 24.69 -8.38
CA THR A 383 26.75 25.71 -8.39
C THR A 383 27.38 27.10 -8.34
N PHE A 384 28.41 27.27 -7.51
CA PHE A 384 29.21 28.48 -7.45
C PHE A 384 29.86 28.80 -8.81
N TYR A 385 30.50 27.82 -9.47
CA TYR A 385 31.08 28.03 -10.80
C TYR A 385 30.04 28.45 -11.84
N ASN A 386 28.86 27.81 -11.86
CA ASN A 386 27.81 28.14 -12.82
C ASN A 386 27.28 29.57 -12.62
N TRP A 387 27.09 30.01 -11.37
CA TRP A 387 26.66 31.37 -11.06
C TRP A 387 27.77 32.40 -11.25
N LYS A 388 29.02 32.05 -10.91
CA LYS A 388 30.21 32.85 -11.20
C LYS A 388 30.32 33.13 -12.70
N ILE A 389 30.13 32.12 -13.55
CA ILE A 389 30.12 32.29 -15.01
C ILE A 389 28.96 33.17 -15.48
N LYS A 390 27.79 33.06 -14.85
CA LYS A 390 26.59 33.86 -15.21
C LYS A 390 26.70 35.33 -14.81
N ILE A 391 27.28 35.63 -13.66
CA ILE A 391 27.33 36.99 -13.06
C ILE A 391 28.62 37.70 -13.45
N TYR A 392 29.74 36.98 -13.50
CA TYR A 392 31.05 37.48 -13.92
C TYR A 392 31.61 36.59 -15.04
N PRO A 393 31.23 36.82 -16.30
CA PRO A 393 31.85 36.15 -17.45
C PRO A 393 33.33 36.57 -17.55
N THR A 394 34.20 35.91 -16.79
CA THR A 394 35.62 36.24 -16.69
C THR A 394 36.39 35.49 -17.77
N LYS A 395 37.03 36.24 -18.69
CA LYS A 395 38.16 35.89 -19.61
C LYS A 395 38.12 34.58 -20.42
N ASN A 396 37.10 33.73 -20.27
CA ASN A 396 36.92 32.50 -21.04
C ASN A 396 36.19 32.73 -22.38
N GLU A 397 35.49 33.86 -22.55
CA GLU A 397 34.90 34.21 -23.84
C GLU A 397 35.97 34.57 -24.89
N GLU A 398 37.06 35.22 -24.48
CA GLU A 398 38.23 35.49 -25.33
C GLU A 398 38.94 34.19 -25.78
N ARG A 399 39.06 33.18 -24.91
CA ARG A 399 39.60 31.86 -25.28
C ARG A 399 38.64 31.00 -26.11
N LEU A 400 37.34 31.20 -26.00
CA LEU A 400 36.32 30.44 -26.74
C LEU A 400 35.94 31.06 -28.09
N LEU A 401 36.29 32.32 -28.35
CA LEU A 401 36.07 33.04 -29.60
C LEU A 401 36.62 32.30 -30.85
N PRO A 402 37.86 31.76 -30.84
CA PRO A 402 38.38 30.97 -31.96
C PRO A 402 37.59 29.67 -32.18
N THR A 403 37.14 29.05 -31.09
CA THR A 403 36.43 27.76 -31.10
C THR A 403 34.98 27.92 -31.58
N LYS A 404 34.31 29.00 -31.17
CA LYS A 404 32.97 29.38 -31.66
C LYS A 404 33.01 29.78 -33.14
N LYS A 405 34.07 30.49 -33.60
CA LYS A 405 34.28 30.83 -35.02
C LYS A 405 34.49 29.56 -35.88
N LYS A 406 35.26 28.59 -35.38
CA LYS A 406 35.44 27.27 -36.03
C LYS A 406 34.12 26.50 -36.12
N TRP A 407 33.32 26.45 -35.05
CA TRP A 407 32.00 25.80 -35.09
C TRP A 407 31.04 26.49 -36.05
N LYS A 408 31.06 27.84 -36.09
CA LYS A 408 30.25 28.63 -37.03
C LYS A 408 30.60 28.29 -38.47
N GLY A 409 31.89 28.27 -38.83
CA GLY A 409 32.34 27.88 -40.18
C GLY A 409 31.94 26.45 -40.57
N ILE A 410 32.03 25.49 -39.64
CA ILE A 410 31.62 24.09 -39.90
C ILE A 410 30.09 23.98 -40.08
N ILE A 411 29.31 24.79 -39.38
CA ILE A 411 27.84 24.84 -39.53
C ILE A 411 27.45 25.55 -40.83
N GLU A 412 28.19 26.57 -41.26
CA GLU A 412 28.00 27.24 -42.56
C GLU A 412 28.36 26.32 -43.73
N ASP A 413 29.46 25.56 -43.63
CA ASP A 413 29.83 24.52 -44.62
C ASP A 413 28.74 23.44 -44.70
N TRP A 414 28.21 23.00 -43.55
CA TRP A 414 27.04 22.11 -43.52
C TRP A 414 25.81 22.75 -44.17
N GLN A 415 25.55 24.03 -43.92
CA GLN A 415 24.39 24.73 -44.47
C GLN A 415 24.46 24.87 -45.99
N ARG A 416 25.67 25.01 -46.55
CA ARG A 416 25.95 25.00 -47.99
C ARG A 416 25.94 23.60 -48.58
N SER A 417 26.23 22.57 -47.77
CA SER A 417 26.10 21.18 -48.20
C SER A 417 24.61 20.79 -48.28
N ASP A 418 24.18 20.19 -49.39
CA ASP A 418 22.83 19.62 -49.54
C ASP A 418 22.58 18.35 -48.66
N LEU A 419 23.44 18.11 -47.68
CA LEU A 419 23.47 16.92 -46.86
C LEU A 419 22.67 17.10 -45.57
N ASN A 420 21.94 16.06 -45.17
CA ASN A 420 21.33 16.04 -43.84
C ASN A 420 22.42 15.98 -42.75
N GLN A 421 22.10 16.46 -41.55
CA GLN A 421 23.06 16.57 -40.43
C GLN A 421 23.83 15.27 -40.16
N ASN A 422 23.14 14.12 -40.17
CA ASN A 422 23.76 12.83 -39.87
C ASN A 422 24.71 12.35 -40.98
N GLU A 423 24.45 12.74 -42.22
CA GLU A 423 25.23 12.37 -43.40
C GLU A 423 26.45 13.28 -43.55
N TYR A 424 26.26 14.59 -43.33
CA TYR A 424 27.36 15.55 -43.24
C TYR A 424 28.34 15.20 -42.10
N CYS A 425 27.81 14.91 -40.91
CA CYS A 425 28.63 14.50 -39.77
C CYS A 425 29.41 13.21 -40.07
N ARG A 426 28.79 12.23 -40.73
CA ARG A 426 29.48 11.00 -41.16
C ARG A 426 30.62 11.27 -42.14
N ARG A 427 30.41 12.09 -43.17
CA ARG A 427 31.44 12.41 -44.18
C ARG A 427 32.61 13.22 -43.64
N LYS A 428 32.36 14.10 -42.67
CA LYS A 428 33.38 14.96 -42.06
C LYS A 428 33.98 14.37 -40.77
N GLY A 429 33.63 13.13 -40.41
CA GLY A 429 34.18 12.43 -39.24
C GLY A 429 33.69 12.95 -37.88
N PHE A 430 32.55 13.64 -37.82
CA PHE A 430 31.98 14.18 -36.59
C PHE A 430 30.86 13.29 -36.02
N LYS A 431 30.73 13.27 -34.69
CA LYS A 431 29.57 12.64 -34.03
C LYS A 431 28.34 13.58 -34.11
N PRO A 432 27.16 13.10 -34.53
CA PRO A 432 25.97 13.94 -34.67
C PRO A 432 25.52 14.64 -33.38
N SER A 433 25.77 14.02 -32.22
CA SER A 433 25.47 14.58 -30.90
C SER A 433 26.38 15.77 -30.56
N THR A 434 27.66 15.70 -30.93
CA THR A 434 28.64 16.76 -30.76
C THR A 434 28.28 17.97 -31.63
N PHE A 435 27.95 17.73 -32.90
CA PHE A 435 27.49 18.78 -33.82
C PHE A 435 26.18 19.44 -33.34
N ALA A 436 25.23 18.66 -32.83
CA ALA A 436 24.00 19.19 -32.26
C ALA A 436 24.25 20.05 -31.01
N ASN A 437 25.25 19.71 -30.20
CA ASN A 437 25.67 20.50 -29.04
C ASN A 437 26.27 21.84 -29.47
N TRP A 438 27.17 21.85 -30.47
CA TRP A 438 27.72 23.08 -31.05
C TRP A 438 26.61 23.99 -31.56
N LYS A 439 25.64 23.42 -32.29
CA LYS A 439 24.47 24.14 -32.80
C LYS A 439 23.65 24.78 -31.68
N ARG A 440 23.39 24.04 -30.60
CA ARG A 440 22.64 24.53 -29.42
C ARG A 440 23.39 25.63 -28.67
N LYS A 441 24.72 25.53 -28.59
CA LYS A 441 25.57 26.53 -27.93
C LYS A 441 25.71 27.83 -28.73
N LEU A 442 25.67 27.75 -30.06
CA LEU A 442 25.74 28.93 -30.94
C LEU A 442 24.36 29.57 -31.16
N TYR A 443 23.30 28.77 -31.17
CA TYR A 443 21.94 29.23 -31.47
C TYR A 443 20.94 28.57 -30.51
N PRO A 444 20.75 29.13 -29.30
CA PRO A 444 19.94 28.53 -28.24
C PRO A 444 18.44 28.56 -28.52
N SER A 445 17.97 29.49 -29.36
CA SER A 445 16.55 29.61 -29.71
C SER A 445 16.20 28.78 -30.95
N SER A 446 15.25 27.86 -30.78
CA SER A 446 14.69 27.02 -31.85
C SER A 446 14.02 27.81 -32.98
N THR A 447 13.74 29.10 -32.77
CA THR A 447 13.08 29.98 -33.75
C THR A 447 14.02 30.56 -34.80
N TYR A 448 15.34 30.55 -34.60
CA TYR A 448 16.28 31.18 -35.54
C TYR A 448 16.45 30.40 -36.87
N PHE A 449 16.05 29.12 -36.90
CA PHE A 449 16.25 28.25 -38.08
C PHE A 449 14.98 27.99 -38.90
N SER A 450 13.80 28.48 -38.48
CA SER A 450 12.56 28.32 -39.28
C SER A 450 12.55 29.19 -40.54
N ASP A 451 13.27 30.31 -40.55
CA ASP A 451 13.01 31.41 -41.49
C ASP A 451 14.13 31.78 -42.47
N LYS A 452 15.26 31.08 -42.51
CA LYS A 452 16.37 31.41 -43.45
C LYS A 452 16.77 30.28 -44.42
N ARG A 453 15.80 29.66 -45.10
CA ARG A 453 16.01 28.96 -46.38
C ARG A 453 14.86 29.26 -47.36
N PRO A 454 14.75 30.50 -47.88
CA PRO A 454 13.69 30.90 -48.81
C PRO A 454 13.65 30.00 -50.05
N ASP A 455 14.81 29.65 -50.60
CA ASP A 455 14.93 28.89 -51.85
C ASP A 455 14.47 27.44 -51.70
N LEU A 456 14.75 26.84 -50.54
CA LEU A 456 14.30 25.49 -50.22
C LEU A 456 12.78 25.47 -49.97
N LYS A 457 12.24 26.48 -49.27
CA LYS A 457 10.80 26.60 -49.05
C LYS A 457 10.06 26.82 -50.38
N LYS A 458 10.59 27.64 -51.29
CA LYS A 458 10.04 27.87 -52.64
C LYS A 458 10.08 26.59 -53.49
N LYS A 459 11.21 25.87 -53.49
CA LYS A 459 11.35 24.58 -54.18
C LYS A 459 10.36 23.52 -53.68
N TRP A 460 10.23 23.36 -52.36
CA TRP A 460 9.29 22.37 -51.82
C TRP A 460 7.84 22.78 -51.95
N LYS A 461 7.53 24.09 -52.00
CA LYS A 461 6.18 24.57 -52.33
C LYS A 461 5.80 24.18 -53.76
N ALA A 462 6.69 24.41 -54.73
CA ALA A 462 6.47 23.99 -56.13
C ALA A 462 6.32 22.46 -56.28
N ILE A 463 7.10 21.66 -55.56
CA ILE A 463 6.96 20.18 -55.56
C ILE A 463 5.62 19.73 -54.96
N VAL A 464 5.12 20.42 -53.93
CA VAL A 464 3.84 20.09 -53.31
C VAL A 464 2.66 20.55 -54.20
N GLU A 465 2.80 21.66 -54.91
CA GLU A 465 1.83 22.13 -55.92
C GLU A 465 1.79 21.18 -57.13
N ASP A 466 2.95 20.76 -57.67
CA ASP A 466 3.06 19.75 -58.73
C ASP A 466 2.45 18.41 -58.32
N TRP A 467 2.66 17.98 -57.08
CA TRP A 467 1.97 16.81 -56.54
C TRP A 467 0.46 17.00 -56.50
N SER A 468 -0.03 18.13 -55.98
CA SER A 468 -1.47 18.39 -55.86
C SER A 468 -2.18 18.43 -57.22
N ALA A 469 -1.49 18.90 -58.26
CA ALA A 469 -1.98 18.90 -59.65
C ALA A 469 -1.89 17.52 -60.32
N SER A 470 -0.98 16.64 -59.88
CA SER A 470 -0.74 15.34 -60.51
C SER A 470 -1.82 14.28 -60.25
N GLY A 471 -2.67 14.45 -59.23
CA GLY A 471 -3.67 13.45 -58.83
C GLY A 471 -3.13 12.13 -58.28
N LEU A 472 -1.80 11.96 -58.18
CA LEU A 472 -1.14 10.74 -57.72
C LEU A 472 -1.16 10.62 -56.20
N SER A 473 -1.19 9.38 -55.67
CA SER A 473 -0.99 9.17 -54.24
C SER A 473 0.42 9.62 -53.81
N LYS A 474 0.59 10.03 -52.55
CA LYS A 474 1.88 10.52 -52.02
C LYS A 474 3.02 9.52 -52.26
N ASN A 475 2.75 8.22 -52.14
CA ASN A 475 3.74 7.16 -52.34
C ASN A 475 4.12 7.02 -53.82
N GLU A 476 3.15 7.03 -54.73
CA GLU A 476 3.38 6.92 -56.17
C GLU A 476 4.12 8.14 -56.71
N TYR A 477 3.72 9.34 -56.28
CA TYR A 477 4.41 10.58 -56.63
C TYR A 477 5.87 10.59 -56.14
N CYS A 478 6.11 10.17 -54.89
CA CYS A 478 7.46 10.06 -54.34
C CYS A 478 8.33 9.06 -55.13
N ASN A 479 7.77 7.92 -55.50
CA ASN A 479 8.47 6.91 -56.29
C ASN A 479 8.78 7.41 -57.70
N LYS A 480 7.80 8.04 -58.38
CA LYS A 480 7.94 8.57 -59.75
C LYS A 480 8.97 9.71 -59.84
N LYS A 481 8.97 10.62 -58.86
CA LYS A 481 9.90 11.77 -58.83
C LYS A 481 11.23 11.45 -58.10
N LYS A 482 11.44 10.20 -57.68
CA LYS A 482 12.60 9.75 -56.87
C LYS A 482 12.83 10.59 -55.60
N ILE A 483 11.73 11.01 -54.96
CA ILE A 483 11.74 11.81 -53.73
C ILE A 483 11.56 10.88 -52.53
N LYS A 484 12.35 11.09 -51.47
CA LYS A 484 12.19 10.33 -50.22
C LYS A 484 10.87 10.69 -49.53
N TYR A 485 9.98 9.70 -49.38
CA TYR A 485 8.65 9.86 -48.76
C TYR A 485 8.65 10.58 -47.40
N PRO A 486 9.55 10.26 -46.44
CA PRO A 486 9.57 10.96 -45.15
C PRO A 486 9.85 12.46 -45.27
N THR A 487 10.70 12.85 -46.22
CA THR A 487 11.05 14.25 -46.47
C THR A 487 9.87 14.99 -47.09
N PHE A 488 9.23 14.39 -48.08
CA PHE A 488 8.02 14.92 -48.72
C PHE A 488 6.86 15.09 -47.74
N ASN A 489 6.58 14.07 -46.92
CA ASN A 489 5.49 14.11 -45.93
C ASN A 489 5.74 15.15 -44.81
N CYS A 490 7.01 15.38 -44.44
CA CYS A 490 7.37 16.42 -43.48
C CYS A 490 7.07 17.83 -44.02
N TRP A 491 7.37 18.09 -45.30
CA TRP A 491 7.07 19.37 -45.94
C TRP A 491 5.58 19.58 -46.21
N ILE A 492 4.84 18.54 -46.62
CA ILE A 492 3.38 18.61 -46.72
C ILE A 492 2.76 19.03 -45.39
N ARG A 493 3.17 18.41 -44.27
CA ARG A 493 2.67 18.78 -42.93
C ARG A 493 3.05 20.21 -42.52
N LYS A 494 4.12 20.75 -43.09
CA LYS A 494 4.58 22.11 -42.84
C LYS A 494 3.80 23.16 -43.64
N PHE A 495 3.38 22.84 -44.87
CA PHE A 495 2.57 23.72 -45.72
C PHE A 495 1.07 23.58 -45.49
N TYR A 496 0.60 22.38 -45.12
CA TYR A 496 -0.80 22.06 -44.88
C TYR A 496 -0.95 21.34 -43.53
N PRO A 497 -0.91 22.08 -42.41
CA PRO A 497 -0.84 21.47 -41.08
C PRO A 497 -2.11 20.73 -40.65
N PHE A 498 -3.24 20.91 -41.37
CA PHE A 498 -4.55 20.37 -40.93
C PHE A 498 -5.50 19.77 -42.00
N ALA A 499 -5.37 20.05 -43.30
CA ALA A 499 -6.43 19.87 -44.30
C ALA A 499 -6.95 18.43 -44.59
N THR A 500 -6.14 17.66 -45.30
CA THR A 500 -6.52 16.50 -46.13
C THR A 500 -7.21 15.29 -45.49
N GLU A 501 -6.34 14.41 -44.98
CA GLU A 501 -6.64 13.02 -44.65
C GLU A 501 -7.41 12.84 -43.34
N ARG A 502 -7.54 13.88 -42.52
CA ARG A 502 -8.14 13.75 -41.17
C ARG A 502 -9.65 13.91 -41.17
N GLU A 503 -10.23 14.64 -42.11
CA GLU A 503 -11.68 14.80 -42.25
C GLU A 503 -12.28 13.56 -42.93
N ASP A 504 -11.72 13.09 -44.05
CA ASP A 504 -12.19 11.88 -44.75
C ASP A 504 -12.12 10.62 -43.89
N LEU A 505 -11.02 10.45 -43.12
CA LEU A 505 -10.94 9.34 -42.16
C LEU A 505 -11.96 9.50 -41.04
N LYS A 506 -12.21 10.72 -40.56
CA LYS A 506 -13.18 10.98 -39.49
C LYS A 506 -14.59 10.68 -39.96
N GLU A 507 -14.92 10.95 -41.22
CA GLU A 507 -16.20 10.62 -41.85
C GLU A 507 -16.36 9.10 -42.01
N LYS A 508 -15.38 8.40 -42.60
CA LYS A 508 -15.38 6.93 -42.66
C LYS A 508 -15.53 6.27 -41.30
N TRP A 509 -14.88 6.81 -40.27
CA TRP A 509 -14.99 6.29 -38.91
C TRP A 509 -16.32 6.65 -38.23
N LYS A 510 -17.03 7.70 -38.66
CA LYS A 510 -18.41 7.95 -38.20
C LYS A 510 -19.33 6.85 -38.69
N ASP A 511 -19.23 6.49 -39.97
CA ASP A 511 -20.06 5.45 -40.58
C ASP A 511 -19.83 4.09 -39.91
N ILE A 512 -18.56 3.73 -39.66
CA ILE A 512 -18.19 2.51 -38.93
C ILE A 512 -18.75 2.50 -37.50
N ILE A 513 -18.77 3.65 -36.82
CA ILE A 513 -19.31 3.74 -35.45
C ILE A 513 -20.84 3.65 -35.47
N GLU A 514 -21.50 4.19 -36.49
CA GLU A 514 -22.95 4.13 -36.61
C GLU A 514 -23.43 2.72 -37.01
N ASP A 515 -22.75 2.09 -37.97
CA ASP A 515 -22.96 0.67 -38.32
C ASP A 515 -22.76 -0.24 -37.10
N TRP A 516 -21.74 0.03 -36.27
CA TRP A 516 -21.59 -0.68 -34.99
C TRP A 516 -22.79 -0.50 -34.06
N LYS A 517 -23.29 0.73 -33.86
CA LYS A 517 -24.42 0.98 -32.97
C LYS A 517 -25.69 0.25 -33.43
N GLN A 518 -25.93 0.21 -34.74
CA GLN A 518 -27.08 -0.46 -35.33
C GLN A 518 -26.93 -1.99 -35.30
N SER A 519 -25.71 -2.51 -35.36
CA SER A 519 -25.46 -3.96 -35.38
C SER A 519 -25.81 -4.70 -34.08
N GLY A 520 -25.91 -4.00 -32.95
CA GLY A 520 -26.14 -4.60 -31.63
C GLY A 520 -24.98 -5.47 -31.08
N LEU A 521 -23.90 -5.63 -31.84
CA LEU A 521 -22.76 -6.48 -31.48
C LEU A 521 -21.88 -5.86 -30.38
N SER A 522 -21.22 -6.70 -29.58
CA SER A 522 -20.17 -6.21 -28.68
C SER A 522 -19.03 -5.59 -29.49
N ARG A 523 -18.24 -4.70 -28.86
CA ARG A 523 -17.14 -4.02 -29.56
C ARG A 523 -16.11 -5.02 -30.06
N GLU A 524 -15.84 -6.04 -29.27
CA GLU A 524 -14.93 -7.12 -29.58
C GLU A 524 -15.41 -7.95 -30.78
N GLU A 525 -16.69 -8.34 -30.81
CA GLU A 525 -17.30 -9.10 -31.91
C GLU A 525 -17.38 -8.28 -33.20
N TYR A 526 -17.77 -7.01 -33.11
CA TYR A 526 -17.83 -6.12 -34.26
C TYR A 526 -16.44 -5.87 -34.86
N CYS A 527 -15.42 -5.66 -34.02
CA CYS A 527 -14.04 -5.50 -34.46
C CYS A 527 -13.52 -6.78 -35.15
N GLN A 528 -13.88 -7.96 -34.66
CA GLN A 528 -13.54 -9.23 -35.31
C GLN A 528 -14.25 -9.40 -36.65
N LYS A 529 -15.57 -9.11 -36.70
CA LYS A 529 -16.39 -9.26 -37.91
C LYS A 529 -15.98 -8.32 -39.04
N LYS A 530 -15.56 -7.10 -38.73
CA LYS A 530 -15.14 -6.08 -39.72
C LYS A 530 -13.62 -6.04 -39.95
N GLU A 531 -12.88 -6.98 -39.35
CA GLU A 531 -11.40 -7.05 -39.40
C GLU A 531 -10.71 -5.76 -38.94
N ILE A 532 -11.34 -5.03 -38.02
CA ILE A 532 -10.83 -3.77 -37.48
C ILE A 532 -10.05 -4.06 -36.20
N THR A 533 -8.85 -3.48 -36.09
CA THR A 533 -8.10 -3.56 -34.83
C THR A 533 -8.83 -2.82 -33.71
N PHE A 534 -9.06 -3.51 -32.58
CA PHE A 534 -9.74 -2.96 -31.40
C PHE A 534 -9.12 -1.64 -30.91
N SER A 535 -7.80 -1.51 -31.01
CA SER A 535 -7.05 -0.31 -30.64
C SER A 535 -7.44 0.90 -31.49
N SER A 536 -7.63 0.70 -32.80
CA SER A 536 -8.01 1.75 -33.74
C SER A 536 -9.47 2.14 -33.54
N PHE A 537 -10.34 1.14 -33.41
CA PHE A 537 -11.75 1.34 -33.08
C PHE A 537 -11.90 2.17 -31.80
N ARG A 538 -11.31 1.72 -30.69
CA ARG A 538 -11.36 2.43 -29.39
C ARG A 538 -10.86 3.88 -29.48
N ARG A 539 -9.80 4.13 -30.25
CA ARG A 539 -9.22 5.47 -30.41
C ARG A 539 -10.18 6.39 -31.16
N TRP A 540 -10.74 5.92 -32.28
CA TRP A 540 -11.64 6.72 -33.11
C TRP A 540 -13.02 6.87 -32.48
N THR A 541 -13.56 5.84 -31.83
CA THR A 541 -14.80 5.96 -31.03
C THR A 541 -14.64 7.03 -29.96
N ARG A 542 -13.51 7.13 -29.26
CA ARG A 542 -13.30 8.17 -28.25
C ARG A 542 -13.17 9.58 -28.83
N LYS A 543 -12.67 9.67 -30.07
CA LYS A 543 -12.40 10.93 -30.76
C LYS A 543 -13.66 11.49 -31.43
N ILE A 544 -14.52 10.63 -31.96
CA ILE A 544 -15.77 10.97 -32.65
C ILE A 544 -16.94 11.03 -31.67
N TYR A 545 -16.94 10.14 -30.66
CA TYR A 545 -18.02 10.00 -29.69
C TYR A 545 -17.51 10.35 -28.27
N PRO A 546 -17.63 11.63 -27.86
CA PRO A 546 -17.07 12.13 -26.61
C PRO A 546 -17.73 11.51 -25.38
N ALA A 547 -17.03 11.58 -24.25
CA ALA A 547 -17.45 10.94 -23.00
C ALA A 547 -18.83 11.44 -22.50
N SER A 548 -19.15 12.71 -22.74
CA SER A 548 -20.44 13.33 -22.43
C SER A 548 -21.60 12.64 -23.14
N GLN A 549 -21.49 12.44 -24.46
CA GLN A 549 -22.54 11.81 -25.25
C GLN A 549 -22.75 10.34 -24.88
N ARG A 550 -21.68 9.57 -24.61
CA ARG A 550 -21.85 8.18 -24.14
C ARG A 550 -22.51 8.07 -22.80
N LYS A 551 -22.24 9.03 -21.90
CA LYS A 551 -22.91 9.07 -20.60
C LYS A 551 -24.40 9.35 -20.77
N LEU A 552 -24.76 10.23 -21.70
CA LEU A 552 -26.16 10.54 -22.03
C LEU A 552 -26.90 9.34 -22.64
N ASP A 553 -26.31 8.64 -23.60
CA ASP A 553 -26.98 7.52 -24.26
C ASP A 553 -27.09 6.28 -23.35
N ILE A 554 -26.10 6.05 -22.48
CA ILE A 554 -26.20 5.05 -21.41
C ILE A 554 -27.31 5.44 -20.43
N LYS A 555 -27.43 6.73 -20.08
CA LYS A 555 -28.49 7.22 -19.21
C LYS A 555 -29.87 6.96 -19.83
N LYS A 556 -30.09 7.35 -21.09
CA LYS A 556 -31.33 7.09 -21.86
C LYS A 556 -31.67 5.61 -21.94
N LYS A 557 -30.68 4.74 -22.20
CA LYS A 557 -30.86 3.29 -22.22
C LYS A 557 -31.39 2.77 -20.88
N TRP A 558 -30.80 3.22 -19.77
CA TRP A 558 -31.22 2.78 -18.44
C TRP A 558 -32.53 3.41 -17.99
N GLU A 559 -32.87 4.61 -18.44
CA GLU A 559 -34.20 5.22 -18.24
C GLU A 559 -35.29 4.37 -18.89
N ALA A 560 -35.10 3.95 -20.15
CA ALA A 560 -36.04 3.07 -20.85
C ALA A 560 -36.22 1.72 -20.13
N ILE A 561 -35.13 1.10 -19.67
CA ILE A 561 -35.17 -0.16 -18.91
C ILE A 561 -35.91 0.00 -17.57
N ILE A 562 -35.75 1.14 -16.89
CA ILE A 562 -36.43 1.39 -15.61
C ILE A 562 -37.93 1.65 -15.83
N GLU A 563 -38.30 2.36 -16.89
CA GLU A 563 -39.71 2.57 -17.23
C GLU A 563 -40.38 1.27 -17.69
N ASP A 564 -39.70 0.42 -18.46
CA ASP A 564 -40.16 -0.92 -18.81
C ASP A 564 -40.36 -1.80 -17.56
N TRP A 565 -39.41 -1.78 -16.63
CA TRP A 565 -39.57 -2.45 -15.34
C TRP A 565 -40.77 -1.92 -14.54
N LYS A 566 -40.95 -0.60 -14.44
CA LYS A 566 -42.11 -0.01 -13.73
C LYS A 566 -43.44 -0.45 -14.34
N ARG A 567 -43.52 -0.56 -15.68
CA ARG A 567 -44.72 -1.04 -16.37
C ARG A 567 -44.94 -2.53 -16.23
N SER A 568 -43.87 -3.32 -16.10
CA SER A 568 -43.97 -4.78 -15.96
C SER A 568 -44.59 -5.25 -14.64
N GLY A 569 -44.56 -4.43 -13.59
CA GLY A 569 -45.05 -4.81 -12.25
C GLY A 569 -44.24 -5.91 -11.55
N LEU A 570 -43.18 -6.42 -12.16
CA LEU A 570 -42.36 -7.52 -11.65
C LEU A 570 -41.43 -7.06 -10.52
N SER A 571 -41.08 -7.97 -9.61
CA SER A 571 -40.04 -7.68 -8.63
C SER A 571 -38.69 -7.47 -9.33
N GLN A 572 -37.80 -6.69 -8.73
CA GLN A 572 -36.48 -6.37 -9.30
C GLN A 572 -35.68 -7.64 -9.65
N ASN A 573 -35.81 -8.71 -8.84
CA ASN A 573 -35.11 -9.97 -9.05
C ASN A 573 -35.70 -10.80 -10.19
N GLU A 574 -36.99 -10.68 -10.45
CA GLU A 574 -37.69 -11.38 -11.55
C GLU A 574 -37.42 -10.67 -12.86
N TYR A 575 -37.57 -9.35 -12.91
CA TYR A 575 -37.29 -8.55 -14.10
C TYR A 575 -35.82 -8.67 -14.56
N CYS A 576 -34.87 -8.67 -13.61
CA CYS A 576 -33.46 -8.87 -13.94
C CYS A 576 -33.17 -10.27 -14.49
N ARG A 577 -33.91 -11.30 -14.06
CA ARG A 577 -33.78 -12.67 -14.58
C ARG A 577 -34.39 -12.81 -15.96
N GLU A 578 -35.55 -12.23 -16.18
CA GLU A 578 -36.27 -12.29 -17.47
C GLU A 578 -35.55 -11.53 -18.58
N LYS A 579 -35.01 -10.34 -18.28
CA LYS A 579 -34.30 -9.50 -19.27
C LYS A 579 -32.79 -9.78 -19.34
N GLU A 580 -32.31 -10.82 -18.64
CA GLU A 580 -30.89 -11.17 -18.51
C GLU A 580 -29.99 -9.99 -18.05
N ILE A 581 -30.55 -9.09 -17.25
CA ILE A 581 -29.84 -7.92 -16.74
C ILE A 581 -29.17 -8.28 -15.41
N THR A 582 -27.89 -7.92 -15.26
CA THR A 582 -27.22 -8.12 -13.98
C THR A 582 -27.88 -7.27 -12.88
N HIS A 583 -28.35 -7.94 -11.81
CA HIS A 583 -28.99 -7.29 -10.66
C HIS A 583 -28.18 -6.09 -10.13
N SER A 584 -26.85 -6.23 -10.01
CA SER A 584 -25.97 -5.15 -9.52
C SER A 584 -25.89 -3.92 -10.45
N ALA A 585 -26.03 -4.10 -11.77
CA ALA A 585 -26.07 -3.01 -12.72
C ALA A 585 -27.42 -2.28 -12.63
N PHE A 586 -28.51 -3.05 -12.55
CA PHE A 586 -29.86 -2.55 -12.38
C PHE A 586 -30.01 -1.74 -11.08
N SER A 587 -29.60 -2.27 -9.92
CA SER A 587 -29.69 -1.54 -8.65
C SER A 587 -28.93 -0.22 -8.66
N ARG A 588 -27.74 -0.21 -9.28
CA ARG A 588 -26.90 1.00 -9.36
C ARG A 588 -27.55 2.10 -10.19
N TRP A 589 -28.10 1.75 -11.36
CA TRP A 589 -28.75 2.72 -12.23
C TRP A 589 -30.13 3.12 -11.73
N LYS A 590 -30.89 2.21 -11.10
CA LYS A 590 -32.10 2.54 -10.37
C LYS A 590 -31.84 3.60 -9.31
N GLY A 591 -30.83 3.43 -8.45
CA GLY A 591 -30.48 4.45 -7.45
C GLY A 591 -29.96 5.76 -8.03
N ALA A 592 -29.41 5.75 -9.24
CA ALA A 592 -28.92 6.94 -9.93
C ALA A 592 -30.01 7.72 -10.71
N LEU A 593 -31.03 7.03 -11.21
CA LEU A 593 -32.10 7.57 -12.07
C LEU A 593 -33.42 7.79 -11.32
N CYS A 594 -33.69 6.92 -10.35
CA CYS A 594 -34.69 7.12 -9.32
C CYS A 594 -33.93 7.25 -8.00
N PRO A 595 -33.35 8.43 -7.71
CA PRO A 595 -32.99 8.72 -6.34
C PRO A 595 -34.32 8.72 -5.58
N SER A 596 -34.69 7.56 -5.02
CA SER A 596 -35.59 7.51 -3.87
C SER A 596 -35.00 8.56 -2.95
N SER A 597 -35.74 9.65 -2.76
CA SER A 597 -35.32 10.79 -1.97
C SER A 597 -34.79 10.21 -0.67
N ALA A 598 -33.47 10.13 -0.56
CA ALA A 598 -32.84 10.13 0.73
C ALA A 598 -33.12 11.55 1.22
N LYS A 599 -34.36 11.79 1.68
CA LYS A 599 -34.66 12.87 2.59
C LYS A 599 -33.56 12.72 3.63
N LYS A 600 -32.61 13.66 3.61
CA LYS A 600 -31.76 13.88 4.75
C LYS A 600 -32.72 14.36 5.81
N HIS A 601 -33.26 13.41 6.54
CA HIS A 601 -34.03 13.71 7.73
C HIS A 601 -33.14 14.58 8.61
N THR A 602 -33.69 15.71 9.05
CA THR A 602 -33.04 16.58 10.03
C THR A 602 -32.92 15.82 11.36
N LEU A 603 -32.12 16.36 12.29
CA LEU A 603 -31.98 15.74 13.62
C LEU A 603 -33.34 15.64 14.32
N GLU A 604 -34.17 16.68 14.17
CA GLU A 604 -35.54 16.77 14.70
C GLU A 604 -36.46 15.70 14.09
N GLU A 605 -36.37 15.44 12.78
CA GLU A 605 -37.14 14.38 12.14
C GLU A 605 -36.69 12.98 12.59
N TRP A 606 -35.40 12.76 12.82
CA TRP A 606 -34.92 11.50 13.38
C TRP A 606 -35.43 11.28 14.81
N GLU A 607 -35.48 12.33 15.63
CA GLU A 607 -35.98 12.26 17.00
C GLU A 607 -37.47 11.92 17.05
N ALA A 608 -38.28 12.59 16.22
CA ALA A 608 -39.71 12.33 16.11
C ALA A 608 -40.01 10.88 15.67
N ILE A 609 -39.25 10.35 14.71
CA ILE A 609 -39.40 8.96 14.23
C ILE A 609 -38.99 7.95 15.31
N ILE A 610 -37.97 8.26 16.11
CA ILE A 610 -37.54 7.35 17.18
C ILE A 610 -38.52 7.38 18.36
N GLU A 611 -39.12 8.52 18.69
CA GLU A 611 -40.17 8.59 19.71
C GLU A 611 -41.47 7.92 19.25
N ASP A 612 -41.87 8.09 17.99
CA ASP A 612 -43.00 7.36 17.39
C ASP A 612 -42.76 5.85 17.43
N TRP A 613 -41.54 5.39 17.14
CA TRP A 613 -41.17 3.99 17.30
C TRP A 613 -41.32 3.49 18.75
N LYS A 614 -40.82 4.25 19.74
CA LYS A 614 -40.92 3.87 21.16
C LYS A 614 -42.37 3.74 21.63
N GLN A 615 -43.24 4.64 21.17
CA GLN A 615 -44.66 4.62 21.52
C GLN A 615 -45.42 3.50 20.78
N SER A 616 -44.96 3.09 19.60
CA SER A 616 -45.63 2.08 18.78
C SER A 616 -45.57 0.65 19.32
N SER A 617 -44.71 0.35 20.30
CA SER A 617 -44.44 -1.00 20.82
C SER A 617 -44.01 -2.06 19.78
N LEU A 618 -43.75 -1.66 18.53
CA LEU A 618 -43.33 -2.55 17.44
C LEU A 618 -41.84 -2.88 17.52
N SER A 619 -41.45 -4.07 17.05
CA SER A 619 -40.03 -4.38 16.88
C SER A 619 -39.40 -3.44 15.84
N ARG A 620 -38.08 -3.27 15.91
CA ARG A 620 -37.36 -2.37 14.99
C ARG A 620 -37.51 -2.80 13.54
N GLU A 621 -37.46 -4.09 13.27
CA GLU A 621 -37.67 -4.63 11.92
C GLU A 621 -39.08 -4.32 11.42
N GLU A 622 -40.11 -4.58 12.22
CA GLU A 622 -41.52 -4.36 11.85
C GLU A 622 -41.85 -2.89 11.67
N TYR A 623 -41.35 -2.01 12.55
CA TYR A 623 -41.54 -0.57 12.43
C TYR A 623 -40.88 -0.01 11.16
N CYS A 624 -39.65 -0.45 10.85
CA CYS A 624 -38.94 -0.05 9.63
C CYS A 624 -39.67 -0.52 8.37
N GLN A 625 -40.23 -1.73 8.38
CA GLN A 625 -41.03 -2.25 7.26
C GLN A 625 -42.33 -1.46 7.09
N LYS A 626 -43.06 -1.19 8.17
CA LYS A 626 -44.35 -0.48 8.16
C LYS A 626 -44.22 0.98 7.72
N LYS A 627 -43.12 1.65 8.08
CA LYS A 627 -42.87 3.06 7.74
C LYS A 627 -42.01 3.23 6.49
N GLU A 628 -41.69 2.14 5.78
CA GLU A 628 -40.80 2.12 4.62
C GLU A 628 -39.42 2.77 4.87
N ILE A 629 -38.94 2.70 6.12
CA ILE A 629 -37.65 3.24 6.53
C ILE A 629 -36.58 2.17 6.34
N SER A 630 -35.46 2.54 5.73
CA SER A 630 -34.31 1.63 5.65
C SER A 630 -33.81 1.27 7.06
N PHE A 631 -33.85 -0.02 7.39
CA PHE A 631 -33.32 -0.57 8.64
C PHE A 631 -31.85 -0.14 8.91
N SER A 632 -31.05 -0.04 7.85
CA SER A 632 -29.65 0.40 7.95
C SER A 632 -29.52 1.87 8.34
N SER A 633 -30.41 2.72 7.82
CA SER A 633 -30.47 4.14 8.17
C SER A 633 -30.98 4.34 9.60
N PHE A 634 -32.06 3.67 9.96
CA PHE A 634 -32.65 3.73 11.31
C PHE A 634 -31.64 3.29 12.40
N ARG A 635 -30.92 2.19 12.16
CA ARG A 635 -29.84 1.72 13.04
C ARG A 635 -28.68 2.73 13.18
N HIS A 636 -28.43 3.55 12.17
CA HIS A 636 -27.36 4.55 12.17
C HIS A 636 -27.77 5.87 12.84
N TRP A 637 -29.06 6.16 12.93
CA TRP A 637 -29.58 7.37 13.60
C TRP A 637 -29.53 7.26 15.13
N ILE A 638 -29.91 6.09 15.68
CA ILE A 638 -29.94 5.85 17.14
C ILE A 638 -28.62 6.22 17.81
N PRO A 639 -27.42 5.87 17.28
CA PRO A 639 -26.17 6.22 17.92
C PRO A 639 -25.76 7.69 17.84
N LYS A 640 -26.36 8.45 16.91
CA LYS A 640 -26.08 9.87 16.71
C LYS A 640 -26.95 10.76 17.58
N ILE A 641 -28.18 10.36 17.85
CA ILE A 641 -29.09 11.05 18.77
C ILE A 641 -28.74 10.73 20.22
N TYR A 642 -28.45 9.46 20.52
CA TYR A 642 -28.09 9.05 21.88
C TYR A 642 -26.60 8.71 21.96
N PRO A 643 -25.73 9.61 22.45
CA PRO A 643 -24.33 9.29 22.68
C PRO A 643 -24.19 8.11 23.66
N ALA A 644 -23.08 7.37 23.55
CA ALA A 644 -22.87 6.12 24.29
C ALA A 644 -22.92 6.27 25.82
N SER A 645 -22.78 7.50 26.34
CA SER A 645 -22.98 7.87 27.74
C SER A 645 -24.44 7.79 28.17
N GLN A 646 -25.37 8.33 27.38
CA GLN A 646 -26.80 8.33 27.69
C GLN A 646 -27.38 6.92 27.61
N ARG A 647 -27.03 6.14 26.57
CA ARG A 647 -27.44 4.73 26.48
C ARG A 647 -26.95 3.87 27.64
N LYS A 648 -25.78 4.17 28.20
CA LYS A 648 -25.28 3.50 29.41
C LYS A 648 -26.06 3.93 30.65
N LEU A 649 -26.48 5.19 30.73
CA LEU A 649 -27.29 5.72 31.82
C LEU A 649 -28.71 5.14 31.80
N ASP A 650 -29.35 5.04 30.64
CA ASP A 650 -30.69 4.49 30.50
C ASP A 650 -30.73 2.98 30.78
N ILE A 651 -29.73 2.23 30.29
CA ILE A 651 -29.55 0.81 30.63
C ILE A 651 -29.26 0.63 32.13
N LYS A 652 -28.57 1.59 32.77
CA LYS A 652 -28.35 1.57 34.21
C LYS A 652 -29.66 1.80 34.97
N LYS A 653 -30.46 2.78 34.56
CA LYS A 653 -31.79 3.06 35.15
C LYS A 653 -32.74 1.88 35.01
N THR A 654 -32.75 1.19 33.87
CA THR A 654 -33.58 -0.02 33.71
C THR A 654 -33.13 -1.15 34.61
N TRP A 655 -31.82 -1.38 34.77
CA TRP A 655 -31.31 -2.36 35.74
C TRP A 655 -31.63 -1.98 37.18
N GLU A 656 -31.54 -0.69 37.54
CA GLU A 656 -31.89 -0.19 38.87
C GLU A 656 -33.39 -0.39 39.16
N ALA A 657 -34.27 -0.07 38.20
CA ALA A 657 -35.70 -0.27 38.34
C ALA A 657 -36.08 -1.75 38.51
N ILE A 658 -35.49 -2.65 37.72
CA ILE A 658 -35.74 -4.11 37.83
C ILE A 658 -35.27 -4.66 39.20
N ILE A 659 -34.15 -4.14 39.73
CA ILE A 659 -33.65 -4.56 41.04
C ILE A 659 -34.53 -3.99 42.17
N GLU A 660 -35.05 -2.78 42.02
CA GLU A 660 -35.95 -2.20 43.02
C GLU A 660 -37.32 -2.88 43.02
N ASP A 661 -37.86 -3.19 41.84
CA ASP A 661 -39.07 -4.01 41.67
C ASP A 661 -38.89 -5.41 42.28
N TRP A 662 -37.73 -6.05 42.08
CA TRP A 662 -37.39 -7.30 42.76
C TRP A 662 -37.40 -7.16 44.30
N LYS A 663 -36.78 -6.10 44.85
CA LYS A 663 -36.78 -5.89 46.32
C LYS A 663 -38.18 -5.65 46.87
N GLN A 664 -39.02 -4.94 46.13
CA GLN A 664 -40.40 -4.64 46.53
C GLN A 664 -41.31 -5.87 46.40
N SER A 665 -41.02 -6.78 45.46
CA SER A 665 -41.81 -8.00 45.26
C SER A 665 -41.73 -9.00 46.42
N GLY A 666 -40.69 -8.93 47.26
CA GLY A 666 -40.46 -9.90 48.34
C GLY A 666 -40.09 -11.31 47.87
N LEU A 667 -39.99 -11.54 46.56
CA LEU A 667 -39.72 -12.84 45.97
C LEU A 667 -38.24 -13.21 46.03
N SER A 668 -37.93 -14.51 46.08
CA SER A 668 -36.55 -14.95 45.91
C SER A 668 -36.05 -14.59 44.51
N GLN A 669 -34.74 -14.35 44.39
CA GLN A 669 -34.14 -13.94 43.11
C GLN A 669 -34.46 -14.92 41.96
N ASN A 670 -34.55 -16.22 42.25
CA ASN A 670 -34.86 -17.26 41.27
C ASN A 670 -36.34 -17.27 40.85
N GLU A 671 -37.26 -16.90 41.75
CA GLU A 671 -38.69 -16.80 41.46
C GLU A 671 -38.98 -15.55 40.64
N TYR A 672 -38.45 -14.40 41.05
CA TYR A 672 -38.58 -13.16 40.30
C TYR A 672 -38.01 -13.26 38.88
N CYS A 673 -36.86 -13.92 38.71
CA CYS A 673 -36.27 -14.17 37.39
C CYS A 673 -37.16 -15.06 36.51
N ARG A 674 -37.86 -16.05 37.10
CA ARG A 674 -38.79 -16.91 36.37
C ARG A 674 -40.06 -16.15 35.97
N GLU A 675 -40.62 -15.36 36.88
CA GLU A 675 -41.84 -14.60 36.64
C GLU A 675 -41.68 -13.49 35.61
N LYS A 676 -40.53 -12.80 35.62
CA LYS A 676 -40.23 -11.72 34.66
C LYS A 676 -39.53 -12.19 33.38
N GLU A 677 -39.38 -13.50 33.19
CA GLU A 677 -38.65 -14.11 32.07
C GLU A 677 -37.20 -13.60 31.91
N ILE A 678 -36.57 -13.21 33.01
CA ILE A 678 -35.19 -12.72 33.03
C ILE A 678 -34.27 -13.91 33.35
N THR A 679 -33.28 -14.14 32.49
CA THR A 679 -32.28 -15.19 32.81
C THR A 679 -31.54 -14.85 34.12
N HIS A 680 -31.47 -15.82 35.04
CA HIS A 680 -30.80 -15.66 36.33
C HIS A 680 -29.36 -15.13 36.20
N SER A 681 -28.64 -15.57 35.16
CA SER A 681 -27.28 -15.12 34.87
C SER A 681 -27.19 -13.64 34.45
N ALA A 682 -28.20 -13.11 33.74
CA ALA A 682 -28.26 -11.70 33.37
C ALA A 682 -28.55 -10.83 34.60
N PHE A 683 -29.50 -11.25 35.43
CA PHE A 683 -29.85 -10.56 36.67
C PHE A 683 -28.66 -10.47 37.64
N CYS A 684 -27.95 -11.58 37.88
CA CYS A 684 -26.71 -11.60 38.68
C CYS A 684 -25.65 -10.63 38.15
N ARG A 685 -25.50 -10.56 36.82
CA ARG A 685 -24.52 -9.67 36.17
C ARG A 685 -24.89 -8.20 36.35
N TRP A 686 -26.17 -7.85 36.26
CA TRP A 686 -26.67 -6.49 36.48
C TRP A 686 -26.45 -6.06 37.93
N LYS A 687 -26.86 -6.90 38.89
CA LYS A 687 -26.66 -6.70 40.33
C LYS A 687 -25.18 -6.48 40.68
N LYS A 688 -24.29 -7.33 40.17
CA LYS A 688 -22.83 -7.21 40.38
C LYS A 688 -22.24 -5.93 39.77
N ARG A 689 -22.70 -5.54 38.57
CA ARG A 689 -22.23 -4.30 37.92
C ARG A 689 -22.71 -3.03 38.62
N LEU A 690 -23.90 -3.04 39.20
CA LEU A 690 -24.41 -1.91 39.98
C LEU A 690 -23.72 -1.79 41.35
N LEU A 691 -23.37 -2.92 41.99
CA LEU A 691 -22.56 -2.94 43.21
C LEU A 691 -21.14 -2.36 42.98
N LEU A 692 -20.46 -2.77 41.91
CA LEU A 692 -19.11 -2.28 41.56
C LEU A 692 -19.04 -0.80 41.14
N LEU A 693 -20.19 -0.15 40.91
CA LEU A 693 -20.27 1.27 40.55
C LEU A 693 -20.61 2.15 41.77
N ARG A 694 -20.97 1.55 42.91
CA ARG A 694 -21.21 2.27 44.18
C ARG A 694 -19.98 2.28 45.11
N THR A 695 -18.97 1.46 44.82
CA THR A 695 -17.61 1.47 45.41
C THR A 695 -16.67 2.24 44.51
#